data_AF-A0A815LF89-F1
#
_entry.id   AF-A0A815LF89-F1
#
_cell.length_a   1.000
_cell.length_b   1.000
_cell.length_c   1.000
_cell.angle_alpha   90.00
_cell.angle_beta   90.00
_cell.angle_gamma   90.00
#
_symmetry.space_group_name_H-M   'P 1'
#
loop_
_entity.id
_entity.type
_entity.pdbx_description
1 polymer ?
#
loop_
_entity_poly.entity_id
_entity_poly.type
_entity_poly.pdbx_seq_one_letter_code
_entity_poly.pdbx_strand_id
1 'polypeptide(L)'
;FEINAVLLWSILQEIAEYLHNKVEGLSENILKEIIKKCLIDYQDQSLNNSKINIDNLVSQLVDIFKYQAGLLNEFGHNSFRFIHRTFQEYLAAKSIIYSYGRERSEDVIYENIRNKIGIPNWRVPLSMTFGILSQSAEHNELFNNIIIRLLKDEETSSNTQSSTLLVPFVIIDSLNDMYFLSIEIEYRLIRKLADMLLFDYKNMSGFSRLKEHQELIQSYFMKLKNKYDNKIAEWFIEKINHEENIAACANIIYQLKWYNPIFHEIFLKNLHNDSMIWNWPIDSILQFYSNEIKDEKVLIQLKFKDIINKNSKLMNYIEKNEAWLSLITALYGGYKIYSTPTTISEYYEIAQFLNLSDNQRTPFTFYYQEVWGRDDPAYRMAVHLDTVVPKHHWNEKPMFNKNEIYKESSLTTKILELLNEEKSTTDLKEELRKQVATKNLSASEKIDASIALIVLGDFDFINAVIAEGEKTFIKYFRNRIQQLIDVLKDPVARCSSHIAKYLLKIYNDMKVNQLKYNISFLNYCTIYLFLIASSGGLPIDTKILAEEMNHIEDQYSLYAEYFASQITGAFDSFEDKITDLLQKCILSSKVDQIMKSFLKINDAVQIYRPVRAYPWVTDVFTFKSNNENDIPITFFDCLENISTNIPYLIDSIFEIFFKEGYFNKTPELISLVVLLYFGIMSKDLDRFKIYEKILPELAEKSDPKSFLFEKTQSISNSYYKSRALYQLAEFYDERSYELLNESFTLTKKCSTGNFEVSNFGKDFLYCSL
;
A
#
# COMPACT_ATOMS: atom_id res chain seq x y z
N PHE A 1 -71.07 4.45 -9.83
CA PHE A 1 -69.85 4.03 -9.11
C PHE A 1 -68.96 5.25 -9.05
N GLU A 2 -68.79 5.85 -7.88
CA GLU A 2 -67.86 6.97 -7.71
C GLU A 2 -66.47 6.40 -7.46
N ILE A 3 -65.55 6.64 -8.38
CA ILE A 3 -64.13 6.33 -8.18
C ILE A 3 -63.66 7.27 -7.07
N ASN A 4 -63.48 6.75 -5.86
CA ASN A 4 -62.96 7.54 -4.77
C ASN A 4 -61.44 7.75 -4.95
N ALA A 5 -60.91 8.81 -4.33
CA ALA A 5 -59.48 9.13 -4.45
C ALA A 5 -58.59 7.96 -3.97
N VAL A 6 -59.03 7.19 -2.99
CA VAL A 6 -58.28 6.05 -2.43
C VAL A 6 -57.99 4.99 -3.50
N LEU A 7 -59.00 4.60 -4.29
CA LEU A 7 -58.83 3.63 -5.37
C LEU A 7 -57.86 4.14 -6.45
N LEU A 8 -57.97 5.42 -6.80
CA LEU A 8 -57.05 6.04 -7.77
C LEU A 8 -55.60 6.02 -7.28
N TRP A 9 -55.36 6.41 -6.02
CA TRP A 9 -54.03 6.36 -5.40
C TRP A 9 -53.47 4.94 -5.35
N SER A 10 -54.32 3.96 -5.04
CA SER A 10 -53.94 2.55 -5.00
C SER A 10 -53.44 2.05 -6.35
N ILE A 11 -54.16 2.37 -7.42
CA ILE A 11 -53.77 2.02 -8.78
C ILE A 11 -52.44 2.67 -9.16
N LEU A 12 -52.27 3.96 -8.84
CA LEU A 12 -51.02 4.69 -9.14
C LEU A 12 -49.81 4.15 -8.37
N GLN A 13 -49.99 3.67 -7.14
CA GLN A 13 -48.94 3.02 -6.35
C GLN A 13 -48.45 1.72 -7.01
N GLU A 14 -49.37 0.85 -7.43
CA GLU A 14 -49.04 -0.42 -8.10
C GLU A 14 -48.36 -0.17 -9.47
N ILE A 15 -48.82 0.85 -10.21
CA ILE A 15 -48.16 1.29 -11.45
C ILE A 15 -46.73 1.79 -11.18
N ALA A 16 -46.54 2.59 -10.13
CA ALA A 16 -45.23 3.12 -9.76
C ALA A 16 -44.26 2.03 -9.33
N GLU A 17 -44.71 1.07 -8.52
CA GLU A 17 -43.90 -0.10 -8.14
C GLU A 17 -43.45 -0.89 -9.36
N TYR A 18 -44.37 -1.18 -10.28
CA TYR A 18 -44.04 -1.88 -11.52
C TYR A 18 -42.97 -1.15 -12.32
N LEU A 19 -43.18 0.15 -12.57
CA LEU A 19 -42.27 1.00 -13.32
C LEU A 19 -40.92 1.21 -12.62
N HIS A 20 -40.86 1.04 -11.30
CA HIS A 20 -39.61 1.18 -10.56
C HIS A 20 -38.80 -0.13 -10.54
N ASN A 21 -39.49 -1.27 -10.60
CA ASN A 21 -38.88 -2.60 -10.74
C ASN A 21 -38.40 -2.90 -12.17
N LYS A 22 -38.89 -2.18 -13.18
CA LYS A 22 -38.56 -2.39 -14.59
C LYS A 22 -37.85 -1.18 -15.17
N VAL A 23 -36.78 -1.40 -15.92
CA VAL A 23 -36.08 -0.33 -16.66
C VAL A 23 -36.91 0.12 -17.88
N GLU A 24 -37.77 -0.76 -18.39
CA GLU A 24 -38.67 -0.51 -19.53
C GLU A 24 -39.92 0.27 -19.12
N GLY A 25 -40.54 0.99 -20.05
CA GLY A 25 -41.83 1.63 -19.79
C GLY A 25 -42.99 0.63 -19.75
N LEU A 26 -44.11 1.05 -19.18
CA LEU A 26 -45.30 0.24 -18.96
C LEU A 26 -46.08 0.08 -20.25
N SER A 27 -46.35 -1.16 -20.70
CA SER A 27 -47.23 -1.35 -21.86
C SER A 27 -48.70 -1.15 -21.50
N GLU A 28 -49.53 -0.78 -22.48
CA GLU A 28 -50.97 -0.59 -22.24
C GLU A 28 -51.64 -1.85 -21.70
N ASN A 29 -51.22 -3.03 -22.16
CA ASN A 29 -51.77 -4.31 -21.67
C ASN A 29 -51.47 -4.50 -20.18
N ILE A 30 -50.25 -4.23 -19.75
CA ILE A 30 -49.85 -4.36 -18.34
C ILE A 30 -50.54 -3.29 -17.49
N LEU A 31 -50.68 -2.06 -18.01
CA LEU A 31 -51.46 -1.01 -17.35
C LEU A 31 -52.91 -1.47 -17.12
N LYS A 32 -53.56 -2.04 -18.14
CA LYS A 32 -54.92 -2.60 -18.03
C LYS A 32 -54.99 -3.72 -17.00
N GLU A 33 -54.00 -4.61 -16.97
CA GLU A 33 -53.94 -5.71 -16.00
C GLU A 33 -53.80 -5.20 -14.56
N ILE A 34 -52.93 -4.22 -14.30
CA ILE A 34 -52.75 -3.62 -12.97
C ILE A 34 -54.06 -2.97 -12.53
N ILE A 35 -54.66 -2.12 -13.36
CA ILE A 35 -55.95 -1.47 -13.07
C ILE A 35 -57.03 -2.51 -12.78
N LYS A 36 -57.12 -3.55 -13.63
CA LYS A 36 -58.12 -4.61 -13.48
C LYS A 36 -57.98 -5.35 -12.15
N LYS A 37 -56.75 -5.70 -11.74
CA LYS A 37 -56.49 -6.32 -10.43
C LYS A 37 -56.95 -5.43 -9.29
N CYS A 38 -56.59 -4.14 -9.30
CA CYS A 38 -57.01 -3.21 -8.26
C CYS A 38 -58.54 -3.05 -8.19
N LEU A 39 -59.23 -3.05 -9.33
CA LEU A 39 -60.68 -2.94 -9.39
C LEU A 39 -61.38 -4.21 -8.87
N ILE A 40 -60.86 -5.39 -9.19
CA ILE A 40 -61.37 -6.67 -8.66
C ILE A 40 -61.20 -6.68 -7.15
N ASP A 41 -59.99 -6.39 -6.66
CA ASP A 41 -59.72 -6.38 -5.23
C ASP A 41 -60.57 -5.34 -4.50
N TYR A 42 -60.81 -4.17 -5.08
CA TYR A 42 -61.71 -3.17 -4.49
C TYR A 42 -63.18 -3.64 -4.48
N GLN A 43 -63.63 -4.32 -5.53
CA GLN A 43 -65.00 -4.83 -5.63
C GLN A 43 -65.26 -5.94 -4.61
N ASP A 44 -64.32 -6.86 -4.41
CA ASP A 44 -64.43 -7.96 -3.43
C ASP A 44 -64.54 -7.43 -1.98
N GLN A 45 -64.12 -6.19 -1.76
CA GLN A 45 -64.14 -5.52 -0.46
C GLN A 45 -65.39 -4.66 -0.23
N SER A 46 -66.07 -4.26 -1.31
CA SER A 46 -67.27 -3.46 -1.22
C SER A 46 -68.47 -4.34 -0.89
N LEU A 47 -69.09 -4.16 0.28
CA LEU A 47 -70.30 -4.87 0.71
C LEU A 47 -71.52 -4.67 -0.22
N ASN A 48 -71.40 -3.81 -1.24
CA ASN A 48 -72.43 -3.53 -2.22
C ASN A 48 -72.28 -4.44 -3.45
N ASN A 49 -73.15 -5.46 -3.53
CA ASN A 49 -73.26 -6.47 -4.60
C ASN A 49 -73.58 -5.94 -6.03
N SER A 50 -73.38 -4.65 -6.32
CA SER A 50 -73.56 -4.15 -7.69
C SER A 50 -72.44 -4.68 -8.58
N LYS A 51 -72.78 -5.54 -9.56
CA LYS A 51 -71.86 -6.04 -10.59
C LYS A 51 -71.33 -4.84 -11.40
N ILE A 52 -70.10 -4.41 -11.10
CA ILE A 52 -69.42 -3.36 -11.86
C ILE A 52 -68.93 -3.99 -13.18
N ASN A 53 -69.12 -3.28 -14.30
CA ASN A 53 -68.48 -3.66 -15.56
C ASN A 53 -67.01 -3.21 -15.54
N ILE A 54 -66.14 -4.09 -15.01
CA ILE A 54 -64.71 -3.82 -14.80
C ILE A 54 -64.02 -3.44 -16.11
N ASP A 55 -64.30 -4.14 -17.22
CA ASP A 55 -63.58 -3.93 -18.48
C ASP A 55 -63.84 -2.55 -19.09
N ASN A 56 -65.07 -2.02 -18.96
CA ASN A 56 -65.39 -0.66 -19.37
C ASN A 56 -64.65 0.37 -18.49
N LEU A 57 -64.61 0.13 -17.17
CA LEU A 57 -63.96 1.03 -16.22
C LEU A 57 -62.43 1.05 -16.38
N VAL A 58 -61.82 -0.10 -16.68
CA VAL A 58 -60.38 -0.22 -17.01
C VAL A 58 -60.06 0.67 -18.21
N SER A 59 -60.85 0.60 -19.28
CA SER A 59 -60.61 1.38 -20.50
C SER A 59 -60.71 2.89 -20.22
N GLN A 60 -61.72 3.30 -19.44
CA GLN A 60 -61.87 4.70 -19.03
C GLN A 60 -60.70 5.19 -18.19
N LEU A 61 -60.21 4.39 -17.24
CA LEU A 61 -59.07 4.76 -16.38
C LEU A 61 -57.76 4.86 -17.16
N VAL A 62 -57.54 3.98 -18.15
CA VAL A 62 -56.40 4.09 -19.07
C VAL A 62 -56.43 5.43 -19.81
N ASP A 63 -57.57 5.82 -20.36
CA ASP A 63 -57.72 7.09 -21.07
C ASP A 63 -57.53 8.29 -20.14
N ILE A 64 -58.02 8.20 -18.89
CA ILE A 64 -57.81 9.23 -17.86
C ILE A 64 -56.32 9.40 -17.58
N PHE A 65 -55.60 8.31 -17.31
CA PHE A 65 -54.16 8.37 -16.96
C PHE A 65 -53.29 8.85 -18.11
N LYS A 66 -53.61 8.46 -19.35
CA LYS A 66 -52.86 8.82 -20.56
C LYS A 66 -53.14 10.25 -21.03
N TYR A 67 -54.42 10.62 -21.15
CA TYR A 67 -54.80 11.80 -21.93
C TYR A 67 -55.42 12.94 -21.11
N GLN A 68 -56.08 12.64 -19.98
CA GLN A 68 -56.85 13.66 -19.26
C GLN A 68 -56.09 14.22 -18.05
N ALA A 69 -55.50 13.34 -17.24
CA ALA A 69 -54.76 13.74 -16.04
C ALA A 69 -53.29 14.04 -16.33
N GLY A 70 -52.75 13.56 -17.47
CA GLY A 70 -51.34 13.70 -17.82
C GLY A 70 -50.42 13.10 -16.75
N LEU A 71 -50.83 12.03 -16.08
CA LEU A 71 -50.00 11.39 -15.04
C LEU A 71 -48.95 10.47 -15.67
N LEU A 72 -49.33 9.83 -16.79
CA LEU A 72 -48.46 8.99 -17.59
C LEU A 72 -48.27 9.62 -18.98
N ASN A 73 -47.03 9.70 -19.43
CA ASN A 73 -46.68 10.12 -20.79
C ASN A 73 -46.19 8.92 -21.60
N GLU A 74 -46.50 8.92 -22.89
CA GLU A 74 -46.02 7.92 -23.82
C GLU A 74 -44.54 8.17 -24.16
N PHE A 75 -43.70 7.16 -23.97
CA PHE A 75 -42.26 7.18 -24.21
C PHE A 75 -41.89 6.02 -25.15
N GLY A 76 -42.16 6.21 -26.44
CA GLY A 76 -42.08 5.17 -27.46
C GLY A 76 -43.43 4.47 -27.68
N HIS A 77 -43.54 3.65 -28.73
CA HIS A 77 -44.84 3.10 -29.13
C HIS A 77 -45.41 2.16 -28.05
N ASN A 78 -46.59 2.50 -27.51
CA ASN A 78 -47.28 1.72 -26.47
C ASN A 78 -46.47 1.51 -25.19
N SER A 79 -45.64 2.47 -24.80
CA SER A 79 -44.87 2.42 -23.56
C SER A 79 -45.07 3.68 -22.75
N PHE A 80 -45.44 3.57 -21.48
CA PHE A 80 -45.83 4.70 -20.63
C PHE A 80 -44.92 4.85 -19.42
N ARG A 81 -44.69 6.09 -18.99
CA ARG A 81 -43.93 6.43 -17.77
C ARG A 81 -44.56 7.62 -17.06
N PHE A 82 -44.32 7.75 -15.76
CA PHE A 82 -44.70 8.97 -15.04
C PHE A 82 -43.95 10.19 -15.60
N ILE A 83 -44.64 11.34 -15.66
CA ILE A 83 -44.01 12.59 -16.10
C ILE A 83 -42.87 13.00 -15.16
N HIS A 84 -43.07 12.86 -13.85
CA HIS A 84 -42.08 13.22 -12.83
C HIS A 84 -41.60 11.99 -12.07
N ARG A 85 -40.28 11.75 -12.13
CA ARG A 85 -39.62 10.65 -11.42
C ARG A 85 -39.84 10.72 -9.91
N THR A 86 -39.77 11.90 -9.30
CA THR A 86 -40.00 12.07 -7.85
C THR A 86 -41.41 11.66 -7.43
N PHE A 87 -42.41 11.91 -8.30
CA PHE A 87 -43.78 11.49 -8.04
C PHE A 87 -43.93 9.96 -8.11
N GLN A 88 -43.27 9.33 -9.10
CA GLN A 88 -43.17 7.87 -9.15
C GLN A 88 -42.47 7.31 -7.92
N GLU A 89 -41.36 7.90 -7.47
CA GLU A 89 -40.61 7.44 -6.30
C GLU A 89 -41.44 7.55 -5.01
N TYR A 90 -42.20 8.63 -4.84
CA TYR A 90 -43.15 8.77 -3.73
C TYR A 90 -44.26 7.71 -3.75
N LEU A 91 -44.84 7.45 -4.93
CA LEU A 91 -45.87 6.43 -5.09
C LEU A 91 -45.32 5.01 -4.86
N ALA A 92 -44.09 4.73 -5.34
CA ALA A 92 -43.40 3.47 -5.09
C ALA A 92 -43.05 3.31 -3.59
N ALA A 93 -42.72 4.39 -2.89
CA ALA A 93 -42.51 4.36 -1.44
C ALA A 93 -43.80 4.01 -0.68
N LYS A 94 -44.93 4.61 -1.09
CA LYS A 94 -46.26 4.29 -0.56
C LYS A 94 -46.67 2.87 -0.89
N SER A 95 -46.33 2.37 -2.08
CA SER A 95 -46.63 1.00 -2.47
C SER A 95 -45.93 -0.02 -1.58
N ILE A 96 -44.84 0.29 -0.87
CA ILE A 96 -44.23 -0.63 0.10
C ILE A 96 -45.16 -0.85 1.31
N ILE A 97 -45.84 0.20 1.74
CA ILE A 97 -46.69 0.23 2.95
C ILE A 97 -48.12 -0.21 2.63
N TYR A 98 -48.63 0.16 1.45
CA TYR A 98 -50.00 -0.08 1.05
C TYR A 98 -50.08 -0.99 -0.18
N SER A 99 -51.07 -1.89 -0.21
CA SER A 99 -51.50 -2.56 -1.44
C SER A 99 -52.99 -2.37 -1.61
N TYR A 100 -53.42 -2.04 -2.82
CA TYR A 100 -54.85 -1.91 -3.15
C TYR A 100 -55.63 -1.04 -2.15
N GLY A 101 -54.98 0.00 -1.61
CA GLY A 101 -55.58 0.98 -0.69
C GLY A 101 -55.64 0.55 0.77
N ARG A 102 -55.03 -0.59 1.12
CA ARG A 102 -54.94 -1.11 2.48
C ARG A 102 -53.52 -1.13 2.96
N GLU A 103 -53.32 -0.82 4.24
CA GLU A 103 -52.03 -1.00 4.89
C GLU A 103 -51.69 -2.49 4.95
N ARG A 104 -50.46 -2.82 4.57
CA ARG A 104 -49.94 -4.19 4.63
C ARG A 104 -49.58 -4.55 6.07
N SER A 105 -49.54 -5.85 6.38
CA SER A 105 -49.06 -6.29 7.68
C SER A 105 -47.57 -5.98 7.86
N GLU A 106 -47.11 -5.89 9.11
CA GLU A 106 -45.70 -5.65 9.47
C GLU A 106 -44.76 -6.61 8.72
N ASP A 107 -45.06 -7.91 8.69
CA ASP A 107 -44.26 -8.92 7.99
C ASP A 107 -44.13 -8.65 6.49
N VAL A 108 -45.21 -8.21 5.85
CA VAL A 108 -45.22 -7.95 4.40
C VAL A 108 -44.45 -6.66 4.09
N ILE A 109 -44.56 -5.62 4.93
CA ILE A 109 -43.78 -4.39 4.78
C ILE A 109 -42.29 -4.71 4.95
N TYR A 110 -41.95 -5.48 5.98
CA TYR A 110 -40.60 -5.95 6.25
C TYR A 110 -39.98 -6.67 5.04
N GLU A 111 -40.64 -7.70 4.52
CA GLU A 111 -40.13 -8.46 3.37
C GLU A 111 -40.03 -7.59 2.11
N ASN A 112 -40.95 -6.65 1.92
CA ASN A 112 -40.86 -5.71 0.80
C ASN A 112 -39.63 -4.82 0.87
N ILE A 113 -39.32 -4.27 2.06
CA ILE A 113 -38.11 -3.46 2.26
C ILE A 113 -36.87 -4.32 2.03
N ARG A 114 -36.82 -5.50 2.66
CA ARG A 114 -35.68 -6.43 2.58
C ARG A 114 -35.36 -6.83 1.14
N ASN A 115 -36.37 -7.17 0.34
CA ASN A 115 -36.19 -7.58 -1.06
C ASN A 115 -35.74 -6.42 -1.97
N LYS A 116 -35.94 -5.17 -1.55
CA LYS A 116 -35.66 -3.97 -2.35
C LYS A 116 -34.35 -3.27 -1.96
N ILE A 117 -33.80 -3.55 -0.77
CA ILE A 117 -32.67 -2.78 -0.22
C ILE A 117 -31.37 -2.89 -1.01
N GLY A 118 -31.15 -4.03 -1.67
CA GLY A 118 -29.98 -4.24 -2.55
C GLY A 118 -30.16 -3.72 -3.97
N ILE A 119 -31.30 -3.11 -4.30
CA ILE A 119 -31.60 -2.64 -5.65
C ILE A 119 -31.33 -1.12 -5.70
N PRO A 120 -30.31 -0.63 -6.44
CA PRO A 120 -29.88 0.77 -6.39
C PRO A 120 -30.99 1.80 -6.66
N ASN A 121 -31.91 1.50 -7.58
CA ASN A 121 -33.01 2.40 -7.91
C ASN A 121 -33.96 2.63 -6.73
N TRP A 122 -34.15 1.61 -5.88
CA TRP A 122 -35.08 1.65 -4.74
C TRP A 122 -34.58 2.47 -3.54
N ARG A 123 -33.34 2.98 -3.57
CA ARG A 123 -32.77 3.77 -2.46
C ARG A 123 -33.62 4.99 -2.09
N VAL A 124 -34.09 5.75 -3.07
CA VAL A 124 -34.93 6.96 -2.83
C VAL A 124 -36.33 6.58 -2.34
N PRO A 125 -37.07 5.64 -2.98
CA PRO A 125 -38.32 5.16 -2.42
C PRO A 125 -38.20 4.61 -1.00
N LEU A 126 -37.15 3.86 -0.68
CA LEU A 126 -36.94 3.32 0.67
C LEU A 126 -36.74 4.44 1.70
N SER A 127 -35.98 5.50 1.35
CA SER A 127 -35.84 6.69 2.21
C SER A 127 -37.19 7.32 2.51
N MET A 128 -38.00 7.52 1.47
CA MET A 128 -39.36 8.05 1.61
C MET A 128 -40.26 7.11 2.42
N THR A 129 -40.14 5.79 2.24
CA THR A 129 -40.89 4.80 3.02
C THR A 129 -40.57 4.92 4.50
N PHE A 130 -39.31 5.02 4.88
CA PHE A 130 -38.93 5.23 6.27
C PHE A 130 -39.43 6.57 6.80
N GLY A 131 -39.36 7.64 6.01
CA GLY A 131 -39.95 8.92 6.36
C GLY A 131 -41.45 8.82 6.62
N ILE A 132 -42.21 8.16 5.73
CA ILE A 132 -43.66 7.96 5.89
C ILE A 132 -43.98 7.13 7.14
N LEU A 133 -43.29 6.00 7.35
CA LEU A 133 -43.51 5.13 8.51
C LEU A 133 -43.23 5.86 9.83
N SER A 134 -42.30 6.81 9.83
CA SER A 134 -41.92 7.52 11.05
C SER A 134 -42.90 8.65 11.47
N GLN A 135 -43.78 9.12 10.58
CA GLN A 135 -44.57 10.36 10.75
C GLN A 135 -45.74 10.31 11.75
N SER A 136 -46.28 9.14 12.11
CA SER A 136 -47.43 9.05 13.03
C SER A 136 -47.16 8.14 14.23
N ALA A 137 -47.85 8.38 15.35
CA ALA A 137 -47.61 7.62 16.59
C ALA A 137 -47.86 6.11 16.43
N GLU A 138 -48.94 5.72 15.75
CA GLU A 138 -49.24 4.32 15.44
C GLU A 138 -48.21 3.69 14.50
N HIS A 139 -47.78 4.43 13.47
CA HIS A 139 -46.77 3.93 12.54
C HIS A 139 -45.35 3.95 13.12
N ASN A 140 -45.09 4.71 14.20
CA ASN A 140 -43.76 4.76 14.81
C ASN A 140 -43.41 3.46 15.55
N GLU A 141 -44.39 2.80 16.19
CA GLU A 141 -44.17 1.48 16.78
C GLU A 141 -43.83 0.46 15.70
N LEU A 142 -44.63 0.44 14.63
CA LEU A 142 -44.39 -0.37 13.42
C LEU A 142 -43.00 -0.09 12.82
N PHE A 143 -42.64 1.18 12.66
CA PHE A 143 -41.33 1.62 12.17
C PHE A 143 -40.19 1.09 13.03
N ASN A 144 -40.30 1.23 14.35
CA ASN A 144 -39.28 0.75 15.28
C ASN A 144 -39.12 -0.77 15.20
N ASN A 145 -40.23 -1.52 15.11
CA ASN A 145 -40.18 -2.98 14.95
C ASN A 145 -39.48 -3.40 13.66
N ILE A 146 -39.86 -2.77 12.54
CA ILE A 146 -39.26 -3.03 11.22
C ILE A 146 -37.76 -2.74 11.24
N ILE A 147 -37.34 -1.58 11.74
CA ILE A 147 -35.92 -1.19 11.78
C ILE A 147 -35.12 -2.12 12.70
N ILE A 148 -35.64 -2.44 13.89
CA ILE A 148 -34.97 -3.37 14.81
C ILE A 148 -34.81 -4.75 14.15
N ARG A 149 -35.84 -5.22 13.43
CA ARG A 149 -35.79 -6.50 12.72
C ARG A 149 -34.77 -6.48 11.58
N LEU A 150 -34.77 -5.44 10.74
CA LEU A 150 -33.79 -5.28 9.65
C LEU A 150 -32.35 -5.29 10.17
N LEU A 151 -32.07 -4.56 11.26
CA LEU A 151 -30.73 -4.49 11.84
C LEU A 151 -30.31 -5.83 12.48
N LYS A 152 -31.23 -6.56 13.14
CA LYS A 152 -30.96 -7.89 13.69
C LYS A 152 -30.66 -8.91 12.60
N ASP A 153 -31.44 -8.91 11.52
CA ASP A 153 -31.24 -9.84 10.42
C ASP A 153 -29.88 -9.59 9.74
N GLU A 154 -29.50 -8.32 9.56
CA GLU A 154 -28.17 -7.96 9.05
C GLU A 154 -27.05 -8.45 9.99
N GLU A 155 -27.19 -8.27 11.32
CA GLU A 155 -26.23 -8.79 12.31
C GLU A 155 -26.11 -10.32 12.33
N THR A 156 -27.21 -11.04 12.12
CA THR A 156 -27.14 -12.50 12.05
C THR A 156 -26.44 -12.98 10.77
N SER A 157 -26.62 -12.24 9.66
CA SER A 157 -25.95 -12.54 8.38
C SER A 157 -24.43 -12.26 8.43
N SER A 158 -24.00 -11.22 9.15
CA SER A 158 -22.59 -10.83 9.24
C SER A 158 -21.71 -11.89 9.92
N ASN A 159 -22.27 -12.67 10.85
CA ASN A 159 -21.57 -13.81 11.48
C ASN A 159 -21.25 -14.96 10.50
N THR A 160 -21.83 -14.95 9.29
CA THR A 160 -21.70 -16.04 8.30
C THR A 160 -20.87 -15.70 7.06
N GLN A 161 -20.01 -14.65 7.12
CA GLN A 161 -18.91 -14.30 6.19
C GLN A 161 -19.12 -13.15 5.18
N SER A 162 -20.27 -12.47 5.13
CA SER A 162 -20.36 -11.19 4.42
C SER A 162 -21.55 -10.36 4.90
N SER A 163 -21.29 -9.40 5.79
CA SER A 163 -22.21 -8.28 6.04
C SER A 163 -22.39 -7.48 4.75
N THR A 164 -23.63 -7.15 4.39
CA THR A 164 -23.89 -6.37 3.19
C THR A 164 -23.88 -4.87 3.44
N LEU A 165 -23.96 -4.40 4.70
CA LEU A 165 -24.05 -2.99 5.14
C LEU A 165 -25.10 -2.13 4.42
N LEU A 166 -25.87 -2.72 3.51
CA LEU A 166 -26.91 -2.06 2.73
C LEU A 166 -27.99 -1.50 3.66
N VAL A 167 -28.37 -2.27 4.69
CA VAL A 167 -29.33 -1.84 5.71
C VAL A 167 -28.83 -0.57 6.44
N PRO A 168 -27.67 -0.57 7.10
CA PRO A 168 -27.13 0.66 7.70
C PRO A 168 -27.03 1.84 6.74
N PHE A 169 -26.53 1.62 5.51
CA PHE A 169 -26.33 2.69 4.54
C PHE A 169 -27.65 3.38 4.16
N VAL A 170 -28.66 2.61 3.79
CA VAL A 170 -29.98 3.17 3.41
C VAL A 170 -30.62 3.87 4.60
N ILE A 171 -30.56 3.30 5.82
CA ILE A 171 -31.13 3.95 7.01
C ILE A 171 -30.42 5.28 7.28
N ILE A 172 -29.09 5.33 7.21
CA ILE A 172 -28.32 6.57 7.47
C ILE A 172 -28.68 7.67 6.47
N ASP A 173 -28.82 7.33 5.18
CA ASP A 173 -29.28 8.31 4.17
C ASP A 173 -30.66 8.87 4.48
N SER A 174 -31.50 8.05 5.09
CA SER A 174 -32.90 8.35 5.35
C SER A 174 -33.13 9.11 6.66
N LEU A 175 -32.10 9.25 7.51
CA LEU A 175 -32.24 9.87 8.84
C LEU A 175 -32.82 11.29 8.79
N ASN A 176 -32.57 12.04 7.72
CA ASN A 176 -33.10 13.40 7.56
C ASN A 176 -34.62 13.44 7.28
N ASP A 177 -35.16 12.35 6.71
CA ASP A 177 -36.57 12.25 6.36
C ASP A 177 -37.38 11.57 7.49
N MET A 178 -36.72 11.01 8.49
CA MET A 178 -37.34 10.30 9.62
C MET A 178 -37.75 11.24 10.76
N TYR A 179 -38.88 10.93 11.39
CA TYR A 179 -39.44 11.58 12.57
C TYR A 179 -39.42 10.61 13.77
N PHE A 180 -38.68 10.96 14.81
CA PHE A 180 -38.57 10.14 16.02
C PHE A 180 -39.50 10.66 17.13
N LEU A 181 -40.22 9.75 17.80
CA LEU A 181 -41.07 10.09 18.94
C LEU A 181 -40.28 10.66 20.12
N SER A 182 -39.05 10.20 20.29
CA SER A 182 -38.14 10.71 21.31
C SER A 182 -36.70 10.71 20.79
N ILE A 183 -35.93 11.64 21.34
CA ILE A 183 -34.50 11.76 21.05
C ILE A 183 -33.71 10.52 21.50
N GLU A 184 -34.23 9.78 22.49
CA GLU A 184 -33.63 8.55 23.00
C GLU A 184 -33.71 7.41 21.98
N ILE A 185 -34.86 7.25 21.31
CA ILE A 185 -35.04 6.22 20.26
C ILE A 185 -34.12 6.53 19.08
N GLU A 186 -34.06 7.79 18.66
CA GLU A 186 -33.14 8.26 17.63
C GLU A 186 -31.70 7.90 17.99
N TYR A 187 -31.22 8.28 19.18
CA TYR A 187 -29.86 7.99 19.61
C TYR A 187 -29.55 6.50 19.73
N ARG A 188 -30.51 5.69 20.18
CA ARG A 188 -30.34 4.23 20.22
C ARG A 188 -30.15 3.65 18.83
N LEU A 189 -30.91 4.13 17.84
CA LEU A 189 -30.74 3.75 16.44
C LEU A 189 -29.37 4.19 15.89
N ILE A 190 -28.99 5.45 16.11
CA ILE A 190 -27.70 6.00 15.67
C ILE A 190 -26.53 5.18 16.22
N ARG A 191 -26.56 4.84 17.52
CA ARG A 191 -25.51 4.01 18.15
C ARG A 191 -25.45 2.60 17.56
N LYS A 192 -26.60 1.99 17.26
CA LYS A 192 -26.68 0.68 16.61
C LYS A 192 -26.09 0.71 15.19
N LEU A 193 -26.40 1.75 14.41
CA LEU A 193 -25.84 1.94 13.08
C LEU A 193 -24.32 2.14 13.14
N ALA A 194 -23.84 2.97 14.06
CA ALA A 194 -22.41 3.19 14.27
C ALA A 194 -21.67 1.90 14.70
N ASP A 195 -22.30 1.08 15.54
CA ASP A 195 -21.76 -0.23 15.95
C ASP A 195 -21.58 -1.17 14.75
N MET A 196 -22.57 -1.25 13.86
CA MET A 196 -22.49 -2.08 12.65
C MET A 196 -21.42 -1.57 11.68
N LEU A 197 -21.35 -0.25 11.46
CA LEU A 197 -20.31 0.35 10.62
C LEU A 197 -18.90 0.08 11.17
N LEU A 198 -18.71 0.23 12.48
CA LEU A 198 -17.40 -0.01 13.12
C LEU A 198 -17.02 -1.49 13.12
N PHE A 199 -17.98 -2.39 13.34
CA PHE A 199 -17.75 -3.83 13.28
C PHE A 199 -17.19 -4.23 11.91
N ASP A 200 -17.86 -3.80 10.85
CA ASP A 200 -17.43 -4.06 9.48
C ASP A 200 -16.11 -3.39 9.15
N TYR A 201 -15.98 -2.10 9.49
CA TYR A 201 -14.74 -1.38 9.29
C TYR A 201 -13.58 -2.15 9.91
N LYS A 202 -13.71 -2.54 11.20
CA LYS A 202 -12.68 -3.27 11.94
C LYS A 202 -12.27 -4.57 11.24
N ASN A 203 -13.24 -5.32 10.74
CA ASN A 203 -12.99 -6.62 10.10
C ASN A 203 -12.33 -6.51 8.72
N MET A 204 -12.28 -5.30 8.12
CA MET A 204 -11.62 -5.04 6.84
C MET A 204 -10.13 -4.70 6.96
N SER A 205 -9.59 -4.70 8.18
CA SER A 205 -8.18 -4.36 8.43
C SER A 205 -7.23 -5.27 7.65
N GLY A 206 -6.20 -4.69 7.01
CA GLY A 206 -5.14 -5.44 6.33
C GLY A 206 -5.41 -5.84 4.87
N PHE A 207 -6.60 -5.57 4.32
CA PHE A 207 -6.92 -5.86 2.92
C PHE A 207 -6.90 -4.59 2.07
N SER A 208 -5.79 -4.33 1.37
CA SER A 208 -5.65 -3.17 0.47
C SER A 208 -6.73 -3.12 -0.63
N ARG A 209 -7.27 -4.27 -1.04
CA ARG A 209 -8.37 -4.38 -2.03
C ARG A 209 -9.73 -3.84 -1.53
N LEU A 210 -9.88 -3.59 -0.23
CA LEU A 210 -11.14 -3.12 0.36
C LEU A 210 -11.14 -1.62 0.68
N LYS A 211 -10.18 -0.85 0.15
CA LYS A 211 -10.05 0.59 0.40
C LYS A 211 -11.33 1.37 0.04
N GLU A 212 -11.94 1.08 -1.10
CA GLU A 212 -13.20 1.73 -1.52
C GLU A 212 -14.34 1.51 -0.51
N HIS A 213 -14.40 0.31 0.08
CA HIS A 213 -15.41 0.01 1.09
C HIS A 213 -15.13 0.74 2.41
N GLN A 214 -13.86 0.85 2.81
CA GLN A 214 -13.46 1.66 3.97
C GLN A 214 -13.82 3.14 3.77
N GLU A 215 -13.51 3.70 2.60
CA GLU A 215 -13.88 5.07 2.22
C GLU A 215 -15.40 5.28 2.21
N LEU A 216 -16.15 4.28 1.75
CA LEU A 216 -17.61 4.30 1.81
C LEU A 216 -18.11 4.37 3.27
N ILE A 217 -17.63 3.49 4.15
CA ILE A 217 -17.98 3.52 5.59
C ILE A 217 -17.60 4.87 6.22
N GLN A 218 -16.41 5.40 5.93
CA GLN A 218 -15.96 6.72 6.39
C GLN A 218 -16.94 7.82 5.94
N SER A 219 -17.42 7.77 4.69
CA SER A 219 -18.42 8.73 4.20
C SER A 219 -19.73 8.68 4.99
N TYR A 220 -20.14 7.51 5.47
CA TYR A 220 -21.32 7.37 6.34
C TYR A 220 -21.06 7.83 7.76
N PHE A 221 -19.88 7.59 8.33
CA PHE A 221 -19.50 8.24 9.59
C PHE A 221 -19.45 9.77 9.47
N MET A 222 -19.03 10.32 8.32
CA MET A 222 -19.08 11.76 8.06
C MET A 222 -20.53 12.29 8.07
N LYS A 223 -21.48 11.56 7.46
CA LYS A 223 -22.91 11.90 7.52
C LYS A 223 -23.43 11.89 8.97
N LEU A 224 -23.11 10.84 9.72
CA LEU A 224 -23.48 10.73 11.14
C LEU A 224 -22.87 11.87 11.97
N LYS A 225 -21.58 12.18 11.77
CA LYS A 225 -20.87 13.28 12.42
C LYS A 225 -21.52 14.62 12.13
N ASN A 226 -21.83 14.92 10.86
CA ASN A 226 -22.41 16.21 10.46
C ASN A 226 -23.76 16.49 11.14
N LYS A 227 -24.53 15.44 11.46
CA LYS A 227 -25.85 15.57 12.10
C LYS A 227 -25.82 15.37 13.61
N TYR A 228 -24.96 14.48 14.11
CA TYR A 228 -24.95 14.01 15.50
C TYR A 228 -23.57 14.11 16.16
N ASP A 229 -22.76 15.11 15.79
CA ASP A 229 -21.36 15.30 16.20
C ASP A 229 -21.09 14.89 17.66
N ASN A 230 -21.71 15.57 18.63
CA ASN A 230 -21.51 15.29 20.06
C ASN A 230 -21.87 13.86 20.46
N LYS A 231 -22.92 13.28 19.89
CA LYS A 231 -23.42 11.94 20.26
C LYS A 231 -22.57 10.83 19.68
N ILE A 232 -22.11 11.01 18.44
CA ILE A 232 -21.14 10.09 17.83
C ILE A 232 -19.78 10.25 18.52
N ALA A 233 -19.39 11.44 18.97
CA ALA A 233 -18.18 11.62 19.77
C ALA A 233 -18.27 10.89 21.12
N GLU A 234 -19.37 11.03 21.86
CA GLU A 234 -19.65 10.28 23.09
C GLU A 234 -19.57 8.75 22.85
N TRP A 235 -20.17 8.29 21.74
CA TRP A 235 -20.12 6.88 21.35
C TRP A 235 -18.69 6.43 21.00
N PHE A 236 -17.89 7.22 20.28
CA PHE A 236 -16.49 6.91 20.02
C PHE A 236 -15.68 6.84 21.32
N ILE A 237 -15.88 7.78 22.26
CA ILE A 237 -15.21 7.77 23.57
C ILE A 237 -15.49 6.44 24.29
N GLU A 238 -16.74 5.96 24.26
CA GLU A 238 -17.11 4.68 24.83
C GLU A 238 -16.40 3.51 24.12
N LYS A 239 -16.43 3.48 22.77
CA LYS A 239 -15.87 2.36 21.99
C LYS A 239 -14.35 2.29 22.04
N ILE A 240 -13.68 3.43 22.12
CA ILE A 240 -12.22 3.52 22.24
C ILE A 240 -11.71 2.87 23.53
N ASN A 241 -12.52 2.80 24.60
CA ASN A 241 -12.13 2.13 25.84
C ASN A 241 -12.02 0.59 25.71
N HIS A 242 -12.43 0.03 24.56
CA HIS A 242 -12.24 -1.38 24.23
C HIS A 242 -10.99 -1.55 23.35
N GLU A 243 -10.02 -2.35 23.80
CA GLU A 243 -8.72 -2.56 23.13
C GLU A 243 -8.88 -2.94 21.66
N GLU A 244 -9.87 -3.78 21.33
CA GLU A 244 -10.08 -4.28 19.98
C GLU A 244 -10.60 -3.21 19.00
N ASN A 245 -11.20 -2.12 19.49
CA ASN A 245 -11.82 -1.10 18.65
C ASN A 245 -10.95 0.14 18.44
N ILE A 246 -9.94 0.32 19.30
CA ILE A 246 -9.21 1.59 19.38
C ILE A 246 -8.51 1.99 18.08
N ALA A 247 -7.80 1.07 17.43
CA ALA A 247 -7.08 1.36 16.20
C ALA A 247 -8.03 1.72 15.05
N ALA A 248 -9.15 1.00 14.92
CA ALA A 248 -10.19 1.29 13.93
C ALA A 248 -10.84 2.67 14.19
N CYS A 249 -11.16 2.97 15.45
CA CYS A 249 -11.71 4.27 15.84
C CYS A 249 -10.72 5.41 15.54
N ALA A 250 -9.44 5.25 15.93
CA ALA A 250 -8.39 6.22 15.65
C ALA A 250 -8.26 6.48 14.14
N ASN A 251 -8.32 5.42 13.33
CA ASN A 251 -8.21 5.53 11.89
C ASN A 251 -9.40 6.31 11.30
N ILE A 252 -10.64 5.98 11.67
CA ILE A 252 -11.83 6.72 11.22
C ILE A 252 -11.74 8.20 11.63
N ILE A 253 -11.42 8.49 12.90
CA ILE A 253 -11.33 9.87 13.41
C ILE A 253 -10.23 10.66 12.67
N TYR A 254 -9.08 10.03 12.39
CA TYR A 254 -7.99 10.64 11.61
C TYR A 254 -8.41 10.94 10.15
N GLN A 255 -9.06 9.99 9.47
CA GLN A 255 -9.53 10.18 8.09
C GLN A 255 -10.58 11.28 7.99
N LEU A 256 -11.47 11.38 8.99
CA LEU A 256 -12.47 12.45 9.09
C LEU A 256 -11.90 13.79 9.58
N LYS A 257 -10.60 13.84 9.92
CA LYS A 257 -9.92 15.01 10.52
C LYS A 257 -10.72 15.58 11.69
N TRP A 258 -11.32 14.69 12.49
CA TRP A 258 -12.27 15.07 13.52
C TRP A 258 -11.57 15.42 14.81
N TYR A 259 -11.54 16.70 15.15
CA TYR A 259 -10.96 17.18 16.40
C TYR A 259 -11.89 17.06 17.61
N ASN A 260 -11.41 16.41 18.67
CA ASN A 260 -11.94 16.51 20.03
C ASN A 260 -10.80 16.35 21.05
N PRO A 261 -10.62 17.27 22.03
CA PRO A 261 -9.52 17.20 23.00
C PRO A 261 -9.56 15.95 23.89
N ILE A 262 -10.73 15.35 24.09
CA ILE A 262 -10.87 14.10 24.85
C ILE A 262 -10.26 12.93 24.07
N PHE A 263 -10.41 12.90 22.74
CA PHE A 263 -9.77 11.89 21.90
C PHE A 263 -8.24 11.93 22.05
N HIS A 264 -7.64 13.13 22.08
CA HIS A 264 -6.19 13.27 22.25
C HIS A 264 -5.71 12.63 23.56
N GLU A 265 -6.40 12.91 24.67
CA GLU A 265 -6.08 12.32 25.97
C GLU A 265 -6.17 10.79 25.98
N ILE A 266 -7.24 10.25 25.40
CA ILE A 266 -7.44 8.79 25.37
C ILE A 266 -6.39 8.12 24.47
N PHE A 267 -6.05 8.73 23.33
CA PHE A 267 -5.03 8.21 22.42
C PHE A 267 -3.62 8.27 22.99
N LEU A 268 -3.27 9.32 23.76
CA LEU A 268 -2.01 9.36 24.52
C LEU A 268 -1.91 8.18 25.50
N LYS A 269 -2.98 7.89 26.26
CA LYS A 269 -3.01 6.79 27.24
C LYS A 269 -2.94 5.40 26.61
N ASN A 270 -3.37 5.28 25.36
CA ASN A 270 -3.49 4.00 24.67
C ASN A 270 -2.57 3.86 23.46
N LEU A 271 -1.49 4.63 23.39
CA LEU A 271 -0.50 4.54 22.30
C LEU A 271 0.09 3.13 22.12
N HIS A 272 0.15 2.34 23.19
CA HIS A 272 0.60 0.95 23.16
C HIS A 272 -0.33 0.00 22.40
N ASN A 273 -1.60 0.39 22.20
CA ASN A 273 -2.59 -0.35 21.43
C ASN A 273 -2.60 0.02 19.93
N ASP A 274 -1.64 0.84 19.49
CA ASP A 274 -1.52 1.17 18.09
C ASP A 274 -1.11 -0.05 17.26
N SER A 275 -1.45 -0.04 15.97
CA SER A 275 -1.33 -1.23 15.11
C SER A 275 -0.85 -0.91 13.71
N MET A 276 0.17 -1.66 13.28
CA MET A 276 0.69 -1.63 11.91
C MET A 276 -0.38 -2.00 10.87
N ILE A 277 -1.32 -2.88 11.23
CA ILE A 277 -2.39 -3.34 10.32
C ILE A 277 -3.23 -2.15 9.81
N TRP A 278 -3.32 -1.11 10.64
CA TRP A 278 -4.05 0.13 10.35
C TRP A 278 -3.16 1.29 9.97
N ASN A 279 -1.87 1.03 9.73
CA ASN A 279 -0.85 2.04 9.47
C ASN A 279 -0.72 3.07 10.61
N TRP A 280 -0.62 2.59 11.85
CA TRP A 280 -0.36 3.42 13.05
C TRP A 280 -1.35 4.59 13.21
N PRO A 281 -2.67 4.32 13.26
CA PRO A 281 -3.67 5.38 13.30
C PRO A 281 -3.62 6.23 14.57
N ILE A 282 -3.22 5.65 15.71
CA ILE A 282 -3.08 6.42 16.96
C ILE A 282 -1.89 7.39 16.83
N ASP A 283 -0.77 6.93 16.26
CA ASP A 283 0.36 7.80 15.96
C ASP A 283 -0.02 8.96 15.04
N SER A 284 -0.71 8.63 13.94
CA SER A 284 -1.13 9.57 12.90
C SER A 284 -2.06 10.66 13.46
N ILE A 285 -3.02 10.29 14.32
CA ILE A 285 -3.93 11.28 14.91
C ILE A 285 -3.25 12.17 15.95
N LEU A 286 -2.32 11.63 16.74
CA LEU A 286 -1.55 12.44 17.68
C LEU A 286 -0.67 13.47 16.96
N GLN A 287 -0.03 13.07 15.85
CA GLN A 287 0.70 14.00 14.98
C GLN A 287 -0.23 15.10 14.42
N PHE A 288 -1.38 14.71 13.87
CA PHE A 288 -2.37 15.66 13.35
C PHE A 288 -2.81 16.67 14.40
N TYR A 289 -3.17 16.21 15.60
CA TYR A 289 -3.58 17.11 16.69
C TYR A 289 -2.46 18.03 17.16
N SER A 290 -1.23 17.52 17.27
CA SER A 290 -0.10 18.32 17.75
C SER A 290 0.39 19.37 16.74
N ASN A 291 0.30 19.06 15.44
CA ASN A 291 0.91 19.86 14.38
C ASN A 291 -0.11 20.77 13.65
N GLU A 292 -1.35 20.30 13.46
CA GLU A 292 -2.36 21.03 12.68
C GLU A 292 -3.38 21.76 13.56
N ILE A 293 -3.67 21.26 14.77
CA ILE A 293 -4.66 21.86 15.67
C ILE A 293 -4.01 22.84 16.66
N LYS A 294 -4.47 24.09 16.64
CA LYS A 294 -4.00 25.16 17.53
C LYS A 294 -4.87 25.31 18.78
N ASP A 295 -5.03 24.24 19.56
CA ASP A 295 -5.78 24.25 20.83
C ASP A 295 -4.82 24.16 22.02
N GLU A 296 -4.99 25.06 22.99
CA GLU A 296 -4.21 25.09 24.23
C GLU A 296 -4.38 23.81 25.07
N LYS A 297 -5.55 23.15 24.99
CA LYS A 297 -5.80 21.88 25.70
C LYS A 297 -4.87 20.77 25.22
N VAL A 298 -4.58 20.71 23.92
CA VAL A 298 -3.63 19.74 23.34
C VAL A 298 -2.23 20.02 23.88
N LEU A 299 -1.82 21.30 23.93
CA LEU A 299 -0.51 21.70 24.50
C LEU A 299 -0.40 21.37 25.99
N ILE A 300 -1.47 21.59 26.78
CA ILE A 300 -1.52 21.23 28.20
C ILE A 300 -1.35 19.73 28.40
N GLN A 301 -1.85 18.91 27.48
CA GLN A 301 -1.69 17.46 27.49
C GLN A 301 -0.28 17.02 27.08
N LEU A 302 0.45 17.84 26.30
CA LEU A 302 1.86 17.65 25.91
C LEU A 302 2.79 18.48 26.81
N LYS A 303 2.82 18.16 28.10
CA LYS A 303 3.63 18.82 29.14
C LYS A 303 5.10 18.96 28.75
N PHE A 304 5.69 17.92 28.17
CA PHE A 304 7.09 17.98 27.73
C PHE A 304 7.28 19.06 26.65
N LYS A 305 6.41 19.09 25.63
CA LYS A 305 6.43 20.10 24.55
C LYS A 305 6.26 21.51 25.10
N ASP A 306 5.30 21.72 26.00
CA ASP A 306 5.04 23.02 26.61
C ASP A 306 6.28 23.56 27.36
N ILE A 307 6.93 22.72 28.16
CA ILE A 307 8.12 23.11 28.95
C ILE A 307 9.32 23.39 28.03
N ILE A 308 9.59 22.55 27.04
CA ILE A 308 10.67 22.78 26.07
C ILE A 308 10.40 24.04 25.22
N ASN A 309 9.15 24.35 24.91
CA ASN A 309 8.79 25.58 24.21
C ASN A 309 9.11 26.83 25.05
N LYS A 310 8.87 26.76 26.36
CA LYS A 310 9.15 27.84 27.32
C LYS A 310 10.63 27.95 27.71
N ASN A 311 11.43 26.91 27.52
CA ASN A 311 12.83 26.87 27.98
C ASN A 311 13.82 26.50 26.86
N SER A 312 14.35 27.50 26.16
CA SER A 312 15.34 27.33 25.10
C SER A 312 16.69 26.76 25.57
N LYS A 313 17.04 26.92 26.86
CA LYS A 313 18.28 26.35 27.41
C LYS A 313 18.23 24.82 27.41
N LEU A 314 17.09 24.24 27.81
CA LEU A 314 16.91 22.78 27.79
C LEU A 314 17.00 22.23 26.37
N MET A 315 16.39 22.91 25.40
CA MET A 315 16.48 22.51 23.99
C MET A 315 17.94 22.47 23.50
N ASN A 316 18.70 23.52 23.80
CA ASN A 316 20.13 23.58 23.45
C ASN A 316 20.95 22.48 24.15
N TYR A 317 20.59 22.10 25.37
CA TYR A 317 21.23 21.01 26.10
C TYR A 317 20.92 19.65 25.45
N ILE A 318 19.66 19.40 25.09
CA ILE A 318 19.22 18.18 24.40
C ILE A 318 19.94 18.04 23.05
N GLU A 319 19.99 19.10 22.24
CA GLU A 319 20.65 19.08 20.92
C GLU A 319 22.16 18.78 21.00
N LYS A 320 22.82 19.17 22.10
CA LYS A 320 24.26 18.93 22.30
C LYS A 320 24.56 17.56 22.89
N ASN A 321 23.55 16.84 23.39
CA ASN A 321 23.73 15.55 24.04
C ASN A 321 22.99 14.44 23.26
N GLU A 322 23.75 13.64 22.53
CA GLU A 322 23.22 12.59 21.63
C GLU A 322 22.34 11.56 22.36
N ALA A 323 22.67 11.21 23.61
CA ALA A 323 21.89 10.26 24.39
C ALA A 323 20.53 10.83 24.78
N TRP A 324 20.49 12.10 25.23
CA TRP A 324 19.24 12.80 25.49
C TRP A 324 18.42 12.99 24.21
N LEU A 325 19.05 13.44 23.11
CA LEU A 325 18.35 13.61 21.84
C LEU A 325 17.70 12.31 21.34
N SER A 326 18.43 11.19 21.43
CA SER A 326 17.93 9.87 21.04
C SER A 326 16.76 9.44 21.92
N LEU A 327 16.89 9.61 23.24
CA LEU A 327 15.84 9.29 24.20
C LEU A 327 14.58 10.11 23.96
N ILE A 328 14.73 11.43 23.78
CA ILE A 328 13.61 12.33 23.52
C ILE A 328 12.94 11.96 22.19
N THR A 329 13.73 11.67 21.17
CA THR A 329 13.21 11.23 19.87
C THR A 329 12.32 9.99 20.00
N ALA A 330 12.80 8.98 20.72
CA ALA A 330 12.10 7.70 20.85
C ALA A 330 10.77 7.82 21.62
N LEU A 331 10.75 8.62 22.67
CA LEU A 331 9.58 8.77 23.53
C LEU A 331 8.57 9.79 22.97
N TYR A 332 9.04 10.92 22.42
CA TYR A 332 8.21 12.09 22.15
C TYR A 332 8.02 12.41 20.66
N GLY A 333 8.83 11.82 19.77
CA GLY A 333 8.91 12.24 18.37
C GLY A 333 9.90 13.40 18.19
N GLY A 334 9.58 14.39 17.36
CA GLY A 334 10.46 15.54 17.13
C GLY A 334 11.15 15.58 15.76
N TYR A 335 10.86 14.64 14.87
CA TYR A 335 11.22 14.76 13.46
C TYR A 335 9.96 14.93 12.61
N LYS A 336 10.02 15.91 11.72
CA LYS A 336 8.98 16.10 10.71
C LYS A 336 8.99 14.95 9.72
N ILE A 337 7.80 14.44 9.40
CA ILE A 337 7.59 13.36 8.44
C ILE A 337 7.14 13.96 7.12
N TYR A 338 7.88 13.71 6.05
CA TYR A 338 7.58 14.18 4.70
C TYR A 338 7.08 13.07 3.77
N SER A 339 6.86 11.86 4.30
CA SER A 339 6.55 10.66 3.51
C SER A 339 7.59 10.40 2.42
N THR A 340 8.86 10.71 2.72
CA THR A 340 10.01 10.52 1.82
C THR A 340 10.10 9.09 1.27
N PRO A 341 9.98 8.02 2.09
CA PRO A 341 10.03 6.66 1.57
C PRO A 341 8.95 6.36 0.53
N THR A 342 7.72 6.83 0.78
CA THR A 342 6.57 6.64 -0.11
C THR A 342 6.77 7.40 -1.43
N THR A 343 7.17 8.67 -1.34
CA THR A 343 7.37 9.51 -2.54
C THR A 343 8.56 9.05 -3.39
N ILE A 344 9.62 8.54 -2.77
CA ILE A 344 10.71 7.88 -3.47
C ILE A 344 10.18 6.62 -4.17
N SER A 345 9.51 5.72 -3.45
CA SER A 345 8.98 4.47 -4.04
C SER A 345 8.04 4.74 -5.21
N GLU A 346 7.13 5.70 -5.08
CA GLU A 346 6.22 6.14 -6.14
C GLU A 346 6.98 6.69 -7.35
N TYR A 347 7.98 7.54 -7.12
CA TYR A 347 8.83 8.05 -8.20
C TYR A 347 9.52 6.92 -8.96
N TYR A 348 10.10 5.96 -8.24
CA TYR A 348 10.80 4.84 -8.86
C TYR A 348 9.85 3.96 -9.68
N GLU A 349 8.65 3.66 -9.16
CA GLU A 349 7.64 2.90 -9.89
C GLU A 349 7.25 3.59 -11.20
N ILE A 350 6.98 4.90 -11.13
CA ILE A 350 6.59 5.68 -12.30
C ILE A 350 7.76 5.80 -13.29
N ALA A 351 8.96 6.14 -12.83
CA ALA A 351 10.13 6.29 -13.67
C ALA A 351 10.50 4.98 -14.40
N GLN A 352 10.40 3.84 -13.70
CA GLN A 352 10.57 2.52 -14.33
C GLN A 352 9.54 2.28 -15.41
N PHE A 353 8.27 2.56 -15.15
CA PHE A 353 7.21 2.42 -16.17
C PHE A 353 7.46 3.33 -17.38
N LEU A 354 7.84 4.59 -17.16
CA LEU A 354 8.11 5.54 -18.24
C LEU A 354 9.34 5.18 -19.09
N ASN A 355 10.34 4.53 -18.48
CA ASN A 355 11.55 4.07 -19.19
C ASN A 355 11.30 2.84 -20.09
N LEU A 356 10.17 2.15 -19.96
CA LEU A 356 9.81 1.06 -20.87
C LEU A 356 9.45 1.62 -22.26
N SER A 357 9.80 0.89 -23.32
CA SER A 357 9.28 1.18 -24.66
C SER A 357 7.75 1.05 -24.70
N ASP A 358 7.08 1.67 -25.68
CA ASP A 358 5.62 1.62 -25.80
C ASP A 358 5.08 0.17 -25.86
N ASN A 359 5.80 -0.72 -26.56
CA ASN A 359 5.48 -2.14 -26.64
C ASN A 359 5.59 -2.84 -25.28
N GLN A 360 6.60 -2.50 -24.48
CA GLN A 360 6.79 -3.04 -23.13
C GLN A 360 5.81 -2.46 -22.11
N ARG A 361 5.37 -1.20 -22.28
CA ARG A 361 4.36 -0.56 -21.40
C ARG A 361 2.96 -1.12 -21.61
N THR A 362 2.61 -1.50 -22.84
CA THR A 362 1.25 -1.89 -23.24
C THR A 362 0.56 -2.88 -22.29
N PRO A 363 1.21 -3.97 -21.81
CA PRO A 363 0.60 -4.89 -20.85
C PRO A 363 0.24 -4.27 -19.49
N PHE A 364 0.97 -3.22 -19.08
CA PHE A 364 0.80 -2.55 -17.79
C PHE A 364 -0.12 -1.33 -17.87
N THR A 365 -0.34 -0.77 -19.07
CA THR A 365 -1.21 0.40 -19.26
C THR A 365 -2.59 0.18 -18.63
N PHE A 366 -3.19 -0.99 -18.81
CA PHE A 366 -4.50 -1.33 -18.22
C PHE A 366 -4.50 -1.21 -16.68
N TYR A 367 -3.44 -1.68 -16.01
CA TYR A 367 -3.30 -1.59 -14.56
C TYR A 367 -3.25 -0.14 -14.07
N TYR A 368 -2.55 0.72 -14.81
CA TYR A 368 -2.39 2.12 -14.43
C TYR A 368 -3.55 3.04 -14.88
N GLN A 369 -4.42 2.58 -15.79
CA GLN A 369 -5.58 3.37 -16.26
C GLN A 369 -6.60 3.69 -15.16
N GLU A 370 -6.72 2.85 -14.13
CA GLU A 370 -7.65 3.11 -13.01
C GLU A 370 -7.18 4.28 -12.14
N VAL A 371 -5.87 4.33 -11.87
CA VAL A 371 -5.26 5.33 -10.97
C VAL A 371 -4.94 6.62 -11.73
N TRP A 372 -4.37 6.49 -12.92
CA TRP A 372 -3.87 7.63 -13.71
C TRP A 372 -4.85 8.07 -14.78
N GLY A 373 -5.90 7.30 -15.08
CA GLY A 373 -6.95 7.62 -16.06
C GLY A 373 -6.77 6.91 -17.40
N ARG A 374 -7.87 6.82 -18.16
CA ARG A 374 -7.97 5.90 -19.31
C ARG A 374 -7.19 6.33 -20.55
N ASP A 375 -7.02 7.63 -20.78
CA ASP A 375 -6.56 8.14 -22.08
C ASP A 375 -5.05 7.97 -22.28
N ASP A 376 -4.24 8.46 -21.34
CA ASP A 376 -2.77 8.37 -21.39
C ASP A 376 -2.17 8.35 -19.98
N PRO A 377 -2.05 7.15 -19.36
CA PRO A 377 -1.43 7.00 -18.06
C PRO A 377 0.02 7.48 -18.02
N ALA A 378 0.80 7.26 -19.10
CA ALA A 378 2.22 7.60 -19.15
C ALA A 378 2.43 9.11 -19.14
N TYR A 379 1.67 9.86 -19.94
CA TYR A 379 1.72 11.33 -19.91
C TYR A 379 1.35 11.88 -18.53
N ARG A 380 0.27 11.38 -17.92
CA ARG A 380 -0.20 11.88 -16.61
C ARG A 380 0.78 11.53 -15.48
N MET A 381 1.39 10.36 -15.54
CA MET A 381 2.49 9.98 -14.68
C MET A 381 3.70 10.92 -14.81
N ALA A 382 4.11 11.24 -16.03
CA ALA A 382 5.21 12.18 -16.27
C ALA A 382 4.89 13.57 -15.69
N VAL A 383 3.69 14.09 -15.94
CA VAL A 383 3.21 15.36 -15.36
C VAL A 383 3.22 15.30 -13.83
N HIS A 384 2.82 14.18 -13.24
CA HIS A 384 2.82 14.01 -11.78
C HIS A 384 4.23 14.04 -11.19
N LEU A 385 5.21 13.39 -11.84
CA LEU A 385 6.61 13.43 -11.41
C LEU A 385 7.21 14.83 -11.43
N ASP A 386 6.74 15.69 -12.34
CA ASP A 386 7.21 17.06 -12.49
C ASP A 386 6.50 18.06 -11.57
N THR A 387 5.23 17.82 -11.24
CA THR A 387 4.38 18.82 -10.58
C THR A 387 3.99 18.49 -9.14
N VAL A 388 3.89 17.21 -8.77
CA VAL A 388 3.29 16.79 -7.49
C VAL A 388 4.32 16.21 -6.54
N VAL A 389 5.26 15.38 -7.03
CA VAL A 389 6.22 14.68 -6.18
C VAL A 389 7.19 15.69 -5.52
N PRO A 390 7.20 15.83 -4.18
CA PRO A 390 7.98 16.85 -3.49
C PRO A 390 9.46 16.43 -3.34
N LYS A 391 10.17 16.26 -4.46
CA LYS A 391 11.57 15.76 -4.51
C LYS A 391 12.56 16.57 -3.65
N HIS A 392 12.24 17.84 -3.37
CA HIS A 392 13.08 18.73 -2.56
C HIS A 392 13.29 18.25 -1.11
N HIS A 393 12.35 17.48 -0.55
CA HIS A 393 12.48 16.94 0.81
C HIS A 393 13.41 15.72 0.89
N TRP A 394 13.69 15.03 -0.23
CA TRP A 394 14.46 13.77 -0.23
C TRP A 394 15.89 13.93 0.30
N ASN A 395 16.46 15.13 0.16
CA ASN A 395 17.81 15.47 0.62
C ASN A 395 17.82 16.44 1.80
N GLU A 396 16.64 16.80 2.31
CA GLU A 396 16.53 17.71 3.45
C GLU A 396 17.07 17.02 4.69
N LYS A 397 18.17 17.54 5.25
CA LYS A 397 18.81 16.98 6.43
C LYS A 397 17.78 16.84 7.56
N PRO A 398 17.61 15.65 8.17
CA PRO A 398 16.71 15.51 9.31
C PRO A 398 17.25 16.33 10.47
N MET A 399 16.41 17.27 10.92
CA MET A 399 16.67 18.11 12.07
C MET A 399 15.58 17.89 13.09
N PHE A 400 15.99 17.72 14.35
CA PHE A 400 15.05 17.68 15.45
C PHE A 400 14.36 19.04 15.57
N ASN A 401 13.06 19.02 15.76
CA ASN A 401 12.22 20.19 15.89
C ASN A 401 11.22 19.98 17.03
N LYS A 402 11.30 20.83 18.06
CA LYS A 402 10.39 20.77 19.21
C LYS A 402 8.90 20.94 18.84
N ASN A 403 8.60 21.57 17.70
CA ASN A 403 7.22 21.68 17.22
C ASN A 403 6.67 20.33 16.74
N GLU A 404 7.52 19.39 16.38
CA GLU A 404 7.19 18.03 15.94
C GLU A 404 7.15 17.04 17.11
N ILE A 405 7.18 17.51 18.36
CA ILE A 405 6.84 16.69 19.52
C ILE A 405 5.32 16.51 19.53
N TYR A 406 4.84 15.27 19.55
CA TYR A 406 3.40 14.97 19.47
C TYR A 406 2.94 13.87 20.42
N LYS A 407 3.86 13.31 21.21
CA LYS A 407 3.58 12.29 22.22
C LYS A 407 3.88 12.82 23.61
N GLU A 408 3.37 12.10 24.59
CA GLU A 408 3.69 12.27 26.00
C GLU A 408 4.17 10.93 26.55
N SER A 409 5.10 10.96 27.50
CA SER A 409 5.62 9.76 28.17
C SER A 409 5.24 9.79 29.64
N SER A 410 5.06 8.62 30.24
CA SER A 410 4.94 8.51 31.70
C SER A 410 6.21 8.94 32.43
N LEU A 411 7.36 8.98 31.74
CA LEU A 411 8.66 9.36 32.29
C LEU A 411 8.90 10.88 32.31
N THR A 412 7.96 11.69 31.80
CA THR A 412 8.16 13.12 31.55
C THR A 412 8.57 13.91 32.77
N THR A 413 7.89 13.72 33.90
CA THR A 413 8.24 14.44 35.14
C THR A 413 9.70 14.17 35.50
N LYS A 414 10.12 12.90 35.45
CA LYS A 414 11.47 12.50 35.82
C LYS A 414 12.53 12.99 34.83
N ILE A 415 12.25 12.87 33.54
CA ILE A 415 13.14 13.35 32.47
C ILE A 415 13.36 14.86 32.63
N LEU A 416 12.31 15.63 32.90
CA LEU A 416 12.41 17.07 33.09
C LEU A 416 13.17 17.45 34.36
N GLU A 417 13.01 16.72 35.47
CA GLU A 417 13.82 16.91 36.68
C GLU A 417 15.31 16.76 36.37
N LEU A 418 15.70 15.67 35.70
CA LEU A 418 17.10 15.40 35.35
C LEU A 418 17.66 16.42 34.34
N LEU A 419 16.86 16.81 33.35
CA LEU A 419 17.24 17.82 32.37
C LEU A 419 17.44 19.21 33.02
N ASN A 420 16.58 19.60 33.96
CA ASN A 420 16.71 20.86 34.70
C ASN A 420 17.96 20.88 35.59
N GLU A 421 18.39 19.72 36.08
CA GLU A 421 19.62 19.56 36.86
C GLU A 421 20.86 19.30 35.97
N GLU A 422 20.70 19.31 34.64
CA GLU A 422 21.74 18.99 33.64
C GLU A 422 22.43 17.63 33.89
N LYS A 423 21.71 16.68 34.48
CA LYS A 423 22.21 15.34 34.83
C LYS A 423 22.39 14.43 33.61
N SER A 424 23.23 13.42 33.78
CA SER A 424 23.52 12.43 32.74
C SER A 424 22.38 11.43 32.58
N THR A 425 22.28 10.80 31.40
CA THR A 425 21.33 9.70 31.16
C THR A 425 21.68 8.43 31.93
N THR A 426 22.89 8.32 32.49
CA THR A 426 23.32 7.17 33.30
C THR A 426 22.53 7.07 34.60
N ASP A 427 22.24 8.23 35.22
CA ASP A 427 21.44 8.32 36.43
C ASP A 427 20.00 7.82 36.18
N LEU A 428 19.44 8.17 35.03
CA LEU A 428 18.14 7.68 34.58
C LEU A 428 18.15 6.16 34.36
N LYS A 429 19.20 5.63 33.72
CA LYS A 429 19.32 4.20 33.37
C LYS A 429 19.23 3.29 34.59
N GLU A 430 19.93 3.61 35.68
CA GLU A 430 19.88 2.80 36.91
C GLU A 430 18.50 2.81 37.57
N GLU A 431 17.83 3.95 37.52
CA GLU A 431 16.48 4.09 38.07
C GLU A 431 15.45 3.33 37.24
N LEU A 432 15.53 3.43 35.91
CA LEU A 432 14.65 2.70 35.00
C LEU A 432 14.80 1.18 35.16
N ARG A 433 16.02 0.66 35.36
CA ARG A 433 16.25 -0.77 35.67
C ARG A 433 15.46 -1.21 36.90
N LYS A 434 15.51 -0.42 37.98
CA LYS A 434 14.77 -0.69 39.22
C LYS A 434 13.26 -0.62 39.00
N GLN A 435 12.80 0.37 38.23
CA GLN A 435 11.39 0.54 37.89
C GLN A 435 10.85 -0.65 37.09
N VAL A 436 11.52 -1.04 35.99
CA VAL A 436 11.11 -2.16 35.12
C VAL A 436 11.09 -3.50 35.87
N ALA A 437 11.98 -3.68 36.85
CA ALA A 437 12.00 -4.87 37.72
C ALA A 437 10.83 -4.89 38.74
N THR A 438 10.16 -3.76 38.98
CA THR A 438 9.07 -3.65 39.94
C THR A 438 7.73 -4.08 39.30
N LYS A 439 6.93 -4.89 40.02
CA LYS A 439 5.69 -5.47 39.47
C LYS A 439 4.50 -4.50 39.32
N ASN A 440 4.55 -3.32 39.94
CA ASN A 440 3.38 -2.44 40.09
C ASN A 440 3.27 -1.31 39.05
N LEU A 441 4.04 -1.35 37.96
CA LEU A 441 3.95 -0.33 36.91
C LEU A 441 2.74 -0.59 35.99
N SER A 442 2.14 0.48 35.50
CA SER A 442 1.21 0.39 34.38
C SER A 442 1.93 -0.13 33.13
N ALA A 443 1.16 -0.69 32.18
CA ALA A 443 1.71 -1.18 30.93
C ALA A 443 2.50 -0.09 30.17
N SER A 444 1.96 1.14 30.12
CA SER A 444 2.60 2.27 29.45
C SER A 444 3.93 2.65 30.12
N GLU A 445 3.98 2.72 31.45
CA GLU A 445 5.21 3.03 32.18
C GLU A 445 6.30 2.01 31.94
N LYS A 446 5.94 0.72 31.99
CA LYS A 446 6.90 -0.35 31.73
C LYS A 446 7.41 -0.33 30.29
N ILE A 447 6.56 -0.03 29.32
CA ILE A 447 6.94 0.10 27.90
C ILE A 447 7.87 1.29 27.69
N ASP A 448 7.51 2.48 28.18
CA ASP A 448 8.31 3.69 28.04
C ASP A 448 9.69 3.52 28.70
N ALA A 449 9.74 2.95 29.91
CA ALA A 449 10.99 2.64 30.60
C ALA A 449 11.84 1.63 29.81
N SER A 450 11.22 0.62 29.21
CA SER A 450 11.92 -0.39 28.41
C SER A 450 12.47 0.21 27.11
N ILE A 451 11.73 1.09 26.44
CA ILE A 451 12.19 1.81 25.24
C ILE A 451 13.36 2.73 25.60
N ALA A 452 13.23 3.50 26.69
CA ALA A 452 14.29 4.35 27.18
C ALA A 452 15.58 3.55 27.46
N LEU A 453 15.47 2.39 28.11
CA LEU A 453 16.61 1.51 28.36
C LEU A 453 17.25 0.96 27.08
N ILE A 454 16.45 0.56 26.07
CA ILE A 454 16.98 0.16 24.75
C ILE A 454 17.79 1.30 24.11
N VAL A 455 17.22 2.50 24.07
CA VAL A 455 17.84 3.67 23.44
C VAL A 455 19.12 4.08 24.16
N LEU A 456 19.17 3.88 25.49
CA LEU A 456 20.35 4.08 26.33
C LEU A 456 21.31 2.87 26.32
N GLY A 457 21.16 1.94 25.37
CA GLY A 457 22.07 0.82 25.13
C GLY A 457 22.04 -0.27 26.18
N ASP A 458 20.88 -0.59 26.77
CA ASP A 458 20.72 -1.63 27.79
C ASP A 458 20.09 -2.93 27.28
N PHE A 459 20.60 -3.42 26.15
CA PHE A 459 19.99 -4.53 25.42
C PHE A 459 19.90 -5.83 26.23
N ASP A 460 20.94 -6.18 26.99
CA ASP A 460 20.98 -7.43 27.76
C ASP A 460 19.89 -7.47 28.84
N PHE A 461 19.70 -6.37 29.55
CA PHE A 461 18.66 -6.25 30.56
C PHE A 461 17.27 -6.38 29.93
N ILE A 462 17.03 -5.71 28.81
CA ILE A 462 15.73 -5.76 28.14
C ILE A 462 15.47 -7.14 27.53
N ASN A 463 16.47 -7.81 26.98
CA ASN A 463 16.34 -9.18 26.50
C ASN A 463 15.92 -10.13 27.64
N ALA A 464 16.47 -9.96 28.85
CA ALA A 464 16.03 -10.72 30.02
C ALA A 464 14.58 -10.39 30.41
N VAL A 465 14.22 -9.10 30.45
CA VAL A 465 12.84 -8.66 30.75
C VAL A 465 11.83 -9.19 29.74
N ILE A 466 12.18 -9.26 28.46
CA ILE A 466 11.32 -9.82 27.40
C ILE A 466 11.20 -11.34 27.55
N ALA A 467 12.29 -12.04 27.88
CA ALA A 467 12.27 -13.49 28.07
C ALA A 467 11.37 -13.92 29.24
N GLU A 468 11.32 -13.11 30.30
CA GLU A 468 10.49 -13.36 31.49
C GLU A 468 9.14 -12.62 31.47
N GLY A 469 8.88 -11.84 30.41
CA GLY A 469 7.74 -10.94 30.32
C GLY A 469 6.40 -11.63 30.05
N GLU A 470 5.32 -10.99 30.47
CA GLU A 470 3.96 -11.43 30.11
C GLU A 470 3.71 -11.23 28.60
N LYS A 471 2.94 -12.14 27.99
CA LYS A 471 2.65 -12.10 26.54
C LYS A 471 2.09 -10.76 26.07
N THR A 472 1.20 -10.17 26.86
CA THR A 472 0.57 -8.87 26.56
C THR A 472 1.59 -7.74 26.55
N PHE A 473 2.50 -7.69 27.53
CA PHE A 473 3.60 -6.73 27.55
C PHE A 473 4.51 -6.88 26.34
N ILE A 474 4.90 -8.11 25.98
CA ILE A 474 5.77 -8.38 24.82
C ILE A 474 5.09 -7.91 23.52
N LYS A 475 3.79 -8.17 23.36
CA LYS A 475 2.98 -7.70 22.23
C LYS A 475 3.04 -6.18 22.12
N TYR A 476 2.70 -5.46 23.19
CA TYR A 476 2.68 -3.99 23.17
C TYR A 476 4.06 -3.37 22.99
N PHE A 477 5.08 -3.95 23.63
CA PHE A 477 6.46 -3.52 23.47
C PHE A 477 6.92 -3.68 22.02
N ARG A 478 6.65 -4.83 21.39
CA ARG A 478 6.95 -5.06 19.97
C ARG A 478 6.21 -4.07 19.08
N ASN A 479 4.92 -3.83 19.32
CA ASN A 479 4.15 -2.85 18.56
C ASN A 479 4.79 -1.46 18.64
N ARG A 480 5.19 -1.03 19.84
CA ARG A 480 5.80 0.29 20.05
C ARG A 480 7.18 0.41 19.41
N ILE A 481 7.99 -0.65 19.43
CA ILE A 481 9.27 -0.69 18.68
C ILE A 481 9.04 -0.63 17.18
N GLN A 482 8.07 -1.38 16.64
CA GLN A 482 7.76 -1.37 15.22
C GLN A 482 7.23 0.00 14.76
N GLN A 483 6.39 0.64 15.58
CA GLN A 483 5.93 2.01 15.35
C GLN A 483 7.11 3.00 15.35
N LEU A 484 8.05 2.88 16.29
CA LEU A 484 9.25 3.73 16.32
C LEU A 484 10.10 3.55 15.07
N ILE A 485 10.32 2.30 14.64
CA ILE A 485 11.03 1.99 13.39
C ILE A 485 10.31 2.67 12.21
N ASP A 486 8.99 2.58 12.14
CA ASP A 486 8.21 3.16 11.04
C ASP A 486 8.29 4.68 10.99
N VAL A 487 8.14 5.35 12.14
CA VAL A 487 8.29 6.81 12.28
C VAL A 487 9.70 7.27 11.88
N LEU A 488 10.72 6.47 12.18
CA LEU A 488 12.11 6.80 11.85
C LEU A 488 12.47 6.52 10.38
N LYS A 489 11.64 5.83 9.60
CA LYS A 489 11.92 5.57 8.18
C LYS A 489 12.11 6.86 7.39
N ASP A 490 11.27 7.87 7.61
CA ASP A 490 11.39 9.16 6.90
C ASP A 490 12.71 9.88 7.16
N PRO A 491 13.09 10.20 8.43
CA PRO A 491 14.38 10.86 8.68
C PRO A 491 15.56 9.98 8.26
N VAL A 492 15.49 8.65 8.41
CA VAL A 492 16.54 7.75 7.92
C VAL A 492 16.64 7.82 6.39
N ALA A 493 15.55 7.73 5.65
CA ALA A 493 15.54 7.85 4.20
C ALA A 493 16.18 9.17 3.71
N ARG A 494 15.92 10.29 4.40
CA ARG A 494 16.52 11.59 4.08
C ARG A 494 18.02 11.71 4.39
N CYS A 495 18.58 10.82 5.22
CA CYS A 495 20.01 10.76 5.47
C CYS A 495 20.83 10.23 4.27
N SER A 496 20.18 9.66 3.24
CA SER A 496 20.86 8.99 2.12
C SER A 496 21.96 9.84 1.45
N SER A 497 21.71 11.13 1.23
CA SER A 497 22.70 12.03 0.59
C SER A 497 23.82 12.51 1.51
N HIS A 498 23.69 12.28 2.82
CA HIS A 498 24.65 12.72 3.84
C HIS A 498 25.52 11.57 4.35
N ILE A 499 25.06 10.32 4.20
CA ILE A 499 25.66 9.17 4.87
C ILE A 499 27.03 8.79 4.33
N ALA A 500 27.28 8.92 3.02
CA ALA A 500 28.60 8.63 2.44
C ALA A 500 29.70 9.52 3.05
N LYS A 501 29.42 10.83 3.21
CA LYS A 501 30.35 11.77 3.85
C LYS A 501 30.55 11.48 5.33
N TYR A 502 29.48 11.08 6.02
CA TYR A 502 29.56 10.67 7.42
C TYR A 502 30.42 9.42 7.59
N LEU A 503 30.18 8.37 6.80
CA LEU A 503 30.95 7.13 6.84
C LEU A 503 32.43 7.37 6.52
N LEU A 504 32.74 8.28 5.58
CA LEU A 504 34.12 8.64 5.27
C LEU A 504 34.81 9.31 6.47
N LYS A 505 34.11 10.22 7.14
CA LYS A 505 34.63 10.83 8.37
C LYS A 505 34.93 9.77 9.44
N ILE A 506 34.00 8.84 9.66
CA ILE A 506 34.20 7.73 10.61
C ILE A 506 35.39 6.85 10.21
N TYR A 507 35.55 6.53 8.92
CA TYR A 507 36.71 5.77 8.44
C TYR A 507 38.03 6.46 8.76
N ASN A 508 38.10 7.76 8.49
CA ASN A 508 39.29 8.57 8.77
C ASN A 508 39.57 8.64 10.27
N ASP A 509 38.54 8.79 11.10
CA ASP A 509 38.66 8.77 12.55
C ASP A 509 39.13 7.39 13.07
N MET A 510 38.63 6.28 12.50
CA MET A 510 39.11 4.92 12.80
C MET A 510 40.58 4.73 12.43
N LYS A 511 40.99 5.24 11.27
CA LYS A 511 42.36 5.17 10.74
C LYS A 511 43.35 5.95 11.62
N VAL A 512 42.97 7.15 12.07
CA VAL A 512 43.82 8.02 12.91
C VAL A 512 43.89 7.52 14.35
N ASN A 513 42.76 7.19 14.96
CA ASN A 513 42.69 6.92 16.40
C ASN A 513 42.94 5.45 16.77
N GLN A 514 43.23 4.58 15.79
CA GLN A 514 43.34 3.12 15.97
C GLN A 514 42.19 2.53 16.80
N LEU A 515 41.00 3.12 16.68
CA LEU A 515 39.84 2.69 17.44
C LEU A 515 39.52 1.25 17.05
N LYS A 516 39.71 0.34 17.99
CA LYS A 516 39.30 -1.06 17.84
C LYS A 516 37.78 -1.11 18.03
N TYR A 517 37.06 -0.92 16.93
CA TYR A 517 35.67 -1.34 16.88
C TYR A 517 35.60 -2.87 16.85
N ASN A 518 34.58 -3.45 17.48
CA ASN A 518 34.33 -4.90 17.45
C ASN A 518 33.80 -5.39 16.09
N ILE A 519 33.65 -4.49 15.13
CA ILE A 519 33.11 -4.75 13.79
C ILE A 519 34.06 -4.15 12.74
N SER A 520 34.17 -4.82 11.58
CA SER A 520 34.91 -4.26 10.45
C SER A 520 34.21 -3.00 9.93
N PHE A 521 34.97 -2.07 9.34
CA PHE A 521 34.39 -0.88 8.74
C PHE A 521 33.42 -1.21 7.60
N LEU A 522 33.70 -2.28 6.84
CA LEU A 522 32.78 -2.78 5.81
C LEU A 522 31.44 -3.20 6.42
N ASN A 523 31.43 -4.01 7.49
CA ASN A 523 30.20 -4.40 8.18
C ASN A 523 29.46 -3.19 8.74
N TYR A 524 30.19 -2.19 9.25
CA TYR A 524 29.61 -0.93 9.68
C TYR A 524 28.90 -0.22 8.52
N CYS A 525 29.52 -0.12 7.34
CA CYS A 525 28.89 0.43 6.14
C CYS A 525 27.65 -0.37 5.74
N THR A 526 27.75 -1.69 5.65
CA THR A 526 26.63 -2.58 5.28
C THR A 526 25.40 -2.36 6.16
N ILE A 527 25.58 -2.15 7.48
CA ILE A 527 24.48 -1.83 8.40
C ILE A 527 23.78 -0.53 7.99
N TYR A 528 24.52 0.54 7.71
CA TYR A 528 23.93 1.81 7.29
C TYR A 528 23.28 1.75 5.91
N LEU A 529 23.91 1.08 4.95
CA LEU A 529 23.32 0.85 3.62
C LEU A 529 21.99 0.10 3.76
N PHE A 530 21.94 -0.92 4.63
CA PHE A 530 20.73 -1.69 4.89
C PHE A 530 19.64 -0.87 5.57
N LEU A 531 19.99 -0.07 6.58
CA LEU A 531 19.02 0.81 7.25
C LEU A 531 18.41 1.82 6.26
N ILE A 532 19.23 2.40 5.38
CA ILE A 532 18.77 3.37 4.38
C ILE A 532 17.89 2.68 3.33
N ALA A 533 18.33 1.53 2.80
CA ALA A 533 17.57 0.77 1.81
C ALA A 533 16.22 0.27 2.36
N SER A 534 16.21 -0.32 3.57
CA SER A 534 15.00 -0.81 4.23
C SER A 534 14.03 0.31 4.64
N SER A 535 14.54 1.53 4.81
CA SER A 535 13.73 2.73 5.05
C SER A 535 13.20 3.37 3.77
N GLY A 536 13.53 2.85 2.58
CA GLY A 536 13.13 3.43 1.29
C GLY A 536 13.87 4.71 0.91
N GLY A 537 15.08 4.92 1.44
CA GLY A 537 15.94 6.05 1.06
C GLY A 537 16.53 5.95 -0.33
N LEU A 538 17.16 7.02 -0.83
CA LEU A 538 17.87 7.03 -2.11
C LEU A 538 19.11 6.13 -2.11
N PRO A 539 19.59 5.68 -3.27
CA PRO A 539 20.88 5.00 -3.39
C PRO A 539 22.01 5.89 -2.87
N ILE A 540 22.95 5.26 -2.17
CA ILE A 540 24.09 5.91 -1.57
C ILE A 540 25.26 5.76 -2.53
N ASP A 541 25.85 6.88 -2.91
CA ASP A 541 27.09 6.89 -3.68
C ASP A 541 28.26 6.48 -2.76
N THR A 542 28.62 5.20 -2.82
CA THR A 542 29.73 4.62 -2.06
C THR A 542 31.08 4.76 -2.77
N LYS A 543 31.14 5.41 -3.95
CA LYS A 543 32.40 5.57 -4.71
C LYS A 543 33.48 6.25 -3.88
N ILE A 544 33.14 7.37 -3.25
CA ILE A 544 34.07 8.14 -2.41
C ILE A 544 34.62 7.29 -1.27
N LEU A 545 33.80 6.39 -0.70
CA LEU A 545 34.26 5.47 0.34
C LEU A 545 35.23 4.43 -0.22
N ALA A 546 34.90 3.88 -1.40
CA ALA A 546 35.71 2.87 -2.06
C ALA A 546 37.09 3.43 -2.48
N GLU A 547 37.15 4.66 -2.97
CA GLU A 547 38.40 5.34 -3.36
C GLU A 547 39.35 5.56 -2.18
N GLU A 548 38.81 5.73 -0.96
CA GLU A 548 39.59 5.99 0.25
C GLU A 548 39.98 4.72 1.03
N MET A 549 39.39 3.56 0.71
CA MET A 549 39.69 2.30 1.39
C MET A 549 41.11 1.79 1.09
N ASN A 550 41.88 1.49 2.15
CA ASN A 550 43.17 0.83 2.00
C ASN A 550 43.06 -0.69 1.74
N HIS A 551 41.99 -1.34 2.23
CA HIS A 551 41.81 -2.79 2.08
C HIS A 551 41.11 -3.11 0.75
N ILE A 552 41.80 -3.82 -0.13
CA ILE A 552 41.36 -3.97 -1.53
C ILE A 552 40.05 -4.76 -1.67
N GLU A 553 39.80 -5.75 -0.81
CA GLU A 553 38.56 -6.51 -0.84
C GLU A 553 37.35 -5.70 -0.38
N ASP A 554 37.56 -4.77 0.57
CA ASP A 554 36.52 -3.87 1.08
C ASP A 554 36.22 -2.80 0.03
N GLN A 555 37.27 -2.32 -0.64
CA GLN A 555 37.16 -1.44 -1.79
C GLN A 555 36.28 -2.08 -2.88
N TYR A 556 36.52 -3.35 -3.26
CA TYR A 556 35.67 -4.05 -4.24
C TYR A 556 34.22 -4.16 -3.79
N SER A 557 33.96 -4.47 -2.52
CA SER A 557 32.60 -4.52 -1.99
C SER A 557 31.90 -3.16 -2.04
N LEU A 558 32.60 -2.06 -1.73
CA LEU A 558 32.03 -0.72 -1.80
C LEU A 558 31.82 -0.23 -3.24
N TYR A 559 32.68 -0.63 -4.18
CA TYR A 559 32.42 -0.43 -5.61
C TYR A 559 31.23 -1.25 -6.10
N ALA A 560 31.04 -2.48 -5.59
CA ALA A 560 29.86 -3.28 -5.89
C ALA A 560 28.57 -2.56 -5.46
N GLU A 561 28.56 -2.01 -4.23
CA GLU A 561 27.46 -1.17 -3.75
C GLU A 561 27.24 0.08 -4.61
N TYR A 562 28.32 0.69 -5.11
CA TYR A 562 28.23 1.84 -6.00
C TYR A 562 27.62 1.45 -7.34
N PHE A 563 28.11 0.39 -7.97
CA PHE A 563 27.53 -0.12 -9.22
C PHE A 563 26.06 -0.50 -9.03
N ALA A 564 25.72 -1.21 -7.95
CA ALA A 564 24.34 -1.53 -7.60
C ALA A 564 23.48 -0.27 -7.47
N SER A 565 23.99 0.78 -6.82
CA SER A 565 23.30 2.08 -6.69
C SER A 565 23.02 2.77 -8.03
N GLN A 566 23.95 2.62 -8.98
CA GLN A 566 23.81 3.22 -10.31
C GLN A 566 22.82 2.41 -11.17
N ILE A 567 22.84 1.09 -11.03
CA ILE A 567 21.98 0.16 -11.76
C ILE A 567 20.52 0.22 -11.28
N THR A 568 20.30 0.29 -9.96
CA THR A 568 18.94 0.36 -9.41
C THR A 568 18.38 1.77 -9.36
N GLY A 569 19.20 2.80 -9.59
CA GLY A 569 18.81 4.20 -9.58
C GLY A 569 17.91 4.59 -10.75
N ALA A 570 16.79 5.27 -10.46
CA ALA A 570 15.89 5.84 -11.45
C ALA A 570 16.43 7.20 -11.88
N PHE A 571 17.40 7.18 -12.79
CA PHE A 571 17.94 8.38 -13.41
C PHE A 571 17.29 8.61 -14.77
N ASP A 572 16.98 9.87 -15.05
CA ASP A 572 16.41 10.31 -16.35
C ASP A 572 17.32 9.98 -17.55
N SER A 573 18.61 9.71 -17.31
CA SER A 573 19.64 9.40 -18.31
C SER A 573 20.51 8.22 -17.86
N PHE A 574 19.88 7.08 -17.57
CA PHE A 574 20.57 5.87 -17.12
C PHE A 574 21.77 5.50 -18.02
N GLU A 575 21.57 5.56 -19.34
CA GLU A 575 22.60 5.27 -20.35
C GLU A 575 23.83 6.18 -20.23
N ASP A 576 23.62 7.50 -20.18
CA ASP A 576 24.71 8.48 -20.08
C ASP A 576 25.50 8.32 -18.78
N LYS A 577 24.81 8.06 -17.66
CA LYS A 577 25.45 7.93 -16.34
C LYS A 577 26.26 6.66 -16.23
N ILE A 578 25.76 5.53 -16.73
CA ILE A 578 26.51 4.28 -16.73
C ILE A 578 27.72 4.38 -17.67
N THR A 579 27.56 5.03 -18.82
CA THR A 579 28.67 5.23 -19.75
C THR A 579 29.77 6.09 -19.12
N ASP A 580 29.40 7.23 -18.52
CA ASP A 580 30.33 8.13 -17.82
C ASP A 580 30.98 7.44 -16.60
N LEU A 581 30.21 6.65 -15.85
CA LEU A 581 30.68 5.82 -14.75
C LEU A 581 31.77 4.86 -15.19
N LEU A 582 31.47 4.05 -16.21
CA LEU A 582 32.42 3.07 -16.73
C LEU A 582 33.64 3.77 -17.31
N GLN A 583 33.48 4.86 -18.08
CA GLN A 583 34.60 5.65 -18.59
C GLN A 583 35.50 6.20 -17.49
N LYS A 584 34.93 6.71 -16.40
CA LYS A 584 35.70 7.18 -15.24
C LYS A 584 36.42 6.02 -14.55
N CYS A 585 35.79 4.87 -14.41
CA CYS A 585 36.43 3.67 -13.89
C CYS A 585 37.57 3.18 -14.81
N ILE A 586 37.45 3.28 -16.13
CA ILE A 586 38.56 2.95 -17.06
C ILE A 586 39.76 3.83 -16.78
N LEU A 587 39.54 5.12 -16.59
CA LEU A 587 40.62 6.09 -16.39
C LEU A 587 41.30 5.95 -15.03
N SER A 588 40.59 5.42 -14.01
CA SER A 588 41.07 5.37 -12.63
C SER A 588 41.42 3.99 -12.09
N SER A 589 40.92 2.90 -12.69
CA SER A 589 40.99 1.55 -12.12
C SER A 589 41.49 0.49 -13.11
N LYS A 590 42.11 -0.58 -12.59
CA LYS A 590 42.47 -1.76 -13.37
C LYS A 590 41.20 -2.58 -13.62
N VAL A 591 40.99 -3.12 -14.82
CA VAL A 591 39.81 -3.92 -15.18
C VAL A 591 39.44 -5.01 -14.17
N ASP A 592 40.43 -5.63 -13.55
CA ASP A 592 40.24 -6.59 -12.45
C ASP A 592 39.36 -6.05 -11.32
N GLN A 593 39.44 -4.76 -11.01
CA GLN A 593 38.65 -4.11 -9.97
C GLN A 593 37.18 -4.03 -10.35
N ILE A 594 36.87 -3.67 -11.60
CA ILE A 594 35.49 -3.67 -12.11
C ILE A 594 34.94 -5.09 -12.05
N MET A 595 35.69 -6.06 -12.57
CA MET A 595 35.27 -7.47 -12.57
C MET A 595 35.03 -8.00 -11.15
N LYS A 596 35.97 -7.80 -10.23
CA LYS A 596 35.83 -8.23 -8.82
C LYS A 596 34.70 -7.52 -8.08
N SER A 597 34.39 -6.27 -8.42
CA SER A 597 33.26 -5.54 -7.84
C SER A 597 31.93 -6.07 -8.37
N PHE A 598 31.81 -6.31 -9.67
CA PHE A 598 30.61 -6.91 -10.27
C PHE A 598 30.34 -8.33 -9.77
N LEU A 599 31.40 -9.11 -9.49
CA LEU A 599 31.25 -10.43 -8.87
C LEU A 599 30.65 -10.37 -7.46
N LYS A 600 30.78 -9.23 -6.77
CA LYS A 600 30.17 -8.96 -5.47
C LYS A 600 28.84 -8.21 -5.56
N ILE A 601 28.36 -7.90 -6.76
CA ILE A 601 27.18 -7.05 -6.93
C ILE A 601 25.92 -7.72 -6.36
N ASN A 602 25.83 -9.05 -6.46
CA ASN A 602 24.72 -9.81 -5.89
C ASN A 602 24.70 -9.80 -4.36
N ASP A 603 25.82 -9.48 -3.72
CA ASP A 603 25.93 -9.28 -2.27
C ASP A 603 25.62 -7.83 -1.86
N ALA A 604 25.52 -6.91 -2.83
CA ALA A 604 25.29 -5.50 -2.57
C ALA A 604 23.86 -5.27 -2.04
N VAL A 605 23.79 -4.62 -0.89
CA VAL A 605 22.53 -4.28 -0.21
C VAL A 605 21.66 -3.40 -1.09
N GLN A 606 22.27 -2.53 -1.91
CA GLN A 606 21.54 -1.61 -2.78
C GLN A 606 20.80 -2.28 -3.94
N ILE A 607 21.02 -3.57 -4.23
CA ILE A 607 20.21 -4.35 -5.18
C ILE A 607 18.83 -4.68 -4.60
N TYR A 608 18.75 -5.05 -3.33
CA TYR A 608 17.54 -5.62 -2.71
C TYR A 608 16.50 -4.59 -2.26
N ARG A 609 16.40 -3.47 -2.98
CA ARG A 609 15.45 -2.41 -2.65
C ARG A 609 14.02 -2.86 -2.95
N PRO A 610 13.03 -2.52 -2.11
CA PRO A 610 11.62 -2.89 -2.30
C PRO A 610 10.92 -2.14 -3.45
N VAL A 611 11.68 -1.63 -4.43
CA VAL A 611 11.14 -1.11 -5.68
C VAL A 611 10.94 -2.31 -6.59
N ARG A 612 9.69 -2.74 -6.84
CA ARG A 612 9.28 -3.92 -7.65
C ARG A 612 10.44 -4.53 -8.45
N ALA A 613 11.26 -5.33 -7.76
CA ALA A 613 12.29 -6.09 -8.41
C ALA A 613 11.53 -7.23 -9.08
N TYR A 614 11.53 -7.25 -10.43
CA TYR A 614 11.14 -8.47 -11.13
C TYR A 614 11.95 -9.61 -10.50
N PRO A 615 11.31 -10.65 -9.93
CA PRO A 615 12.00 -11.63 -9.12
C PRO A 615 13.18 -12.20 -9.89
N TRP A 616 14.36 -12.01 -9.31
CA TRP A 616 15.65 -12.40 -9.83
C TRP A 616 15.83 -13.88 -9.50
N VAL A 617 15.76 -14.75 -10.49
CA VAL A 617 16.17 -16.15 -10.33
C VAL A 617 16.99 -16.52 -11.54
N THR A 618 18.31 -16.61 -11.36
CA THR A 618 19.18 -17.36 -12.27
C THR A 618 19.66 -18.61 -11.60
N ASP A 619 19.62 -19.71 -12.36
CA ASP A 619 20.31 -20.93 -12.01
C ASP A 619 21.81 -20.65 -11.94
N VAL A 620 22.44 -20.86 -10.78
CA VAL A 620 23.85 -20.56 -10.58
C VAL A 620 24.69 -21.76 -11.04
N PHE A 621 25.29 -21.67 -12.22
CA PHE A 621 26.34 -22.61 -12.64
C PHE A 621 27.72 -22.08 -12.22
N THR A 622 28.34 -22.70 -11.22
CA THR A 622 29.70 -22.32 -10.80
C THR A 622 30.77 -23.02 -11.63
N PHE A 623 31.33 -22.31 -12.61
CA PHE A 623 32.50 -22.75 -13.37
C PHE A 623 33.80 -22.27 -12.71
N LYS A 624 34.57 -23.16 -12.08
CA LYS A 624 35.88 -22.81 -11.50
C LYS A 624 36.99 -22.86 -12.55
N SER A 625 37.73 -21.75 -12.70
CA SER A 625 38.91 -21.63 -13.56
C SER A 625 40.06 -21.06 -12.72
N ASN A 626 41.28 -21.55 -12.95
CA ASN A 626 42.51 -21.02 -12.33
C ASN A 626 43.22 -20.01 -13.25
N ASN A 627 42.63 -19.65 -14.39
CA ASN A 627 43.23 -18.68 -15.31
C ASN A 627 42.96 -17.25 -14.80
N GLU A 628 44.01 -16.53 -14.41
CA GLU A 628 43.92 -15.15 -13.91
C GLU A 628 43.43 -14.15 -14.98
N ASN A 629 43.54 -14.49 -16.28
CA ASN A 629 43.03 -13.68 -17.39
C ASN A 629 41.61 -14.11 -17.85
N ASP A 630 40.94 -14.96 -17.07
CA ASP A 630 39.57 -15.39 -17.35
C ASP A 630 38.55 -14.36 -16.86
N ILE A 631 37.41 -14.30 -17.55
CA ILE A 631 36.23 -13.60 -17.06
C ILE A 631 35.29 -14.65 -16.48
N PRO A 632 35.08 -14.69 -15.14
CA PRO A 632 34.27 -15.72 -14.52
C PRO A 632 32.85 -15.72 -15.08
N ILE A 633 32.24 -16.91 -15.21
CA ILE A 633 30.86 -16.99 -15.72
C ILE A 633 29.89 -16.21 -14.85
N THR A 634 30.12 -16.19 -13.53
CA THR A 634 29.30 -15.45 -12.58
C THR A 634 29.33 -13.94 -12.85
N PHE A 635 30.37 -13.40 -13.49
CA PHE A 635 30.37 -12.01 -13.94
C PHE A 635 29.40 -11.81 -15.12
N PHE A 636 29.36 -12.76 -16.04
CA PHE A 636 28.43 -12.73 -17.16
C PHE A 636 26.98 -12.96 -16.70
N ASP A 637 26.76 -13.90 -15.78
CA ASP A 637 25.46 -14.09 -15.13
C ASP A 637 25.03 -12.77 -14.45
N CYS A 638 25.95 -12.07 -13.77
CA CYS A 638 25.65 -10.74 -13.24
C CYS A 638 25.24 -9.76 -14.35
N LEU A 639 25.90 -9.75 -15.52
CA LEU A 639 25.58 -8.84 -16.62
C LEU A 639 24.24 -9.15 -17.29
N GLU A 640 23.94 -10.42 -17.55
CA GLU A 640 22.65 -10.88 -18.10
C GLU A 640 21.48 -10.48 -17.21
N ASN A 641 21.72 -10.45 -15.91
CA ASN A 641 20.72 -10.10 -14.92
C ASN A 641 20.46 -8.60 -14.78
N ILE A 642 21.32 -7.70 -15.27
CA ILE A 642 21.23 -6.25 -15.01
C ILE A 642 20.21 -5.51 -15.93
N SER A 643 18.90 -5.76 -15.80
CA SER A 643 17.76 -4.98 -16.40
C SER A 643 17.69 -4.83 -17.94
N THR A 644 16.51 -4.68 -18.54
CA THR A 644 16.33 -4.56 -20.01
C THR A 644 17.10 -3.43 -20.72
N ASN A 645 17.75 -2.50 -20.01
CA ASN A 645 18.70 -1.52 -20.56
C ASN A 645 20.15 -2.05 -20.61
N ILE A 646 20.32 -3.38 -20.53
CA ILE A 646 21.55 -4.17 -20.68
C ILE A 646 22.50 -3.72 -21.82
N PRO A 647 22.05 -3.41 -23.06
CA PRO A 647 22.98 -3.42 -24.18
C PRO A 647 24.12 -2.43 -24.04
N TYR A 648 23.83 -1.21 -23.60
CA TYR A 648 24.83 -0.16 -23.49
C TYR A 648 25.84 -0.40 -22.35
N LEU A 649 25.38 -0.97 -21.24
CA LEU A 649 26.26 -1.36 -20.12
C LEU A 649 27.22 -2.45 -20.59
N ILE A 650 26.69 -3.48 -21.24
CA ILE A 650 27.47 -4.59 -21.77
C ILE A 650 28.44 -4.12 -22.85
N ASP A 651 27.98 -3.27 -23.77
CA ASP A 651 28.80 -2.67 -24.81
C ASP A 651 30.01 -1.94 -24.22
N SER A 652 29.74 -1.09 -23.24
CA SER A 652 30.76 -0.32 -22.56
C SER A 652 31.75 -1.22 -21.85
N ILE A 653 31.29 -2.24 -21.10
CA ILE A 653 32.17 -3.20 -20.42
C ILE A 653 33.04 -3.99 -21.41
N PHE A 654 32.48 -4.43 -22.54
CA PHE A 654 33.27 -5.16 -23.53
C PHE A 654 34.24 -4.29 -24.30
N GLU A 655 33.89 -3.03 -24.57
CA GLU A 655 34.85 -2.07 -25.13
C GLU A 655 36.06 -1.89 -24.20
N ILE A 656 35.84 -1.94 -22.87
CA ILE A 656 36.91 -1.90 -21.88
C ILE A 656 37.80 -3.14 -21.97
N PHE A 657 37.19 -4.33 -21.93
CA PHE A 657 37.95 -5.59 -22.02
C PHE A 657 38.74 -5.69 -23.33
N PHE A 658 38.20 -5.13 -24.42
CA PHE A 658 38.88 -5.02 -25.69
C PHE A 658 40.08 -4.07 -25.65
N LYS A 659 39.91 -2.86 -25.10
CA LYS A 659 41.00 -1.87 -24.98
C LYS A 659 42.16 -2.37 -24.12
N GLU A 660 41.87 -3.10 -23.05
CA GLU A 660 42.89 -3.71 -22.17
C GLU A 660 43.47 -5.03 -22.71
N GLY A 661 42.99 -5.49 -23.88
CA GLY A 661 43.52 -6.67 -24.56
C GLY A 661 43.18 -8.00 -23.89
N TYR A 662 42.11 -8.10 -23.09
CA TYR A 662 41.68 -9.39 -22.49
C TYR A 662 41.37 -10.43 -23.57
N PHE A 663 40.70 -10.03 -24.66
CA PHE A 663 40.39 -10.92 -25.78
C PHE A 663 41.64 -11.34 -26.57
N ASN A 664 42.71 -10.54 -26.55
CA ASN A 664 43.98 -10.94 -27.15
C ASN A 664 44.70 -12.01 -26.31
N LYS A 665 44.50 -12.00 -24.99
CA LYS A 665 45.07 -12.98 -24.06
C LYS A 665 44.26 -14.28 -24.01
N THR A 666 42.95 -14.19 -24.24
CA THR A 666 42.02 -15.34 -24.18
C THR A 666 41.01 -15.26 -25.35
N PRO A 667 41.42 -15.56 -26.60
CA PRO A 667 40.56 -15.45 -27.78
C PRO A 667 39.29 -16.31 -27.72
N GLU A 668 39.30 -17.39 -26.93
CA GLU A 668 38.17 -18.29 -26.74
C GLU A 668 36.98 -17.63 -26.05
N LEU A 669 37.18 -16.50 -25.34
CA LEU A 669 36.10 -15.72 -24.73
C LEU A 669 35.27 -14.95 -25.77
N ILE A 670 35.78 -14.71 -26.98
CA ILE A 670 35.08 -13.95 -28.02
C ILE A 670 33.74 -14.59 -28.36
N SER A 671 33.72 -15.91 -28.59
CA SER A 671 32.49 -16.63 -28.90
C SER A 671 31.47 -16.55 -27.76
N LEU A 672 31.93 -16.62 -26.50
CA LEU A 672 31.06 -16.51 -25.33
C LEU A 672 30.41 -15.12 -25.24
N VAL A 673 31.22 -14.07 -25.37
CA VAL A 673 30.77 -12.67 -25.32
C VAL A 673 29.76 -12.37 -26.42
N VAL A 674 30.00 -12.88 -27.62
CA VAL A 674 29.04 -12.71 -28.72
C VAL A 674 27.74 -13.46 -28.41
N LEU A 675 27.79 -14.67 -27.84
CA LEU A 675 26.58 -15.42 -27.49
C LEU A 675 25.73 -14.74 -26.42
N LEU A 676 26.35 -14.22 -25.36
CA LEU A 676 25.73 -13.36 -24.34
C LEU A 676 24.99 -12.18 -24.98
N TYR A 677 25.64 -11.55 -25.95
CA TYR A 677 25.07 -10.42 -26.67
C TYR A 677 23.82 -10.81 -27.47
N PHE A 678 23.89 -11.92 -28.19
CA PHE A 678 22.75 -12.46 -28.93
C PHE A 678 21.60 -12.86 -28.01
N GLY A 679 21.91 -13.28 -26.78
CA GLY A 679 20.88 -13.68 -25.85
C GLY A 679 20.06 -12.57 -25.28
N ILE A 680 20.75 -11.53 -24.85
CA ILE A 680 20.08 -10.42 -24.21
C ILE A 680 19.41 -9.52 -25.26
N MET A 681 19.90 -9.51 -26.51
CA MET A 681 19.45 -8.63 -27.59
C MET A 681 18.53 -9.26 -28.65
N SER A 682 18.07 -10.50 -28.46
CA SER A 682 17.30 -11.27 -29.46
C SER A 682 16.01 -10.63 -30.00
N LYS A 683 15.62 -9.43 -29.54
CA LYS A 683 14.41 -8.70 -29.97
C LYS A 683 14.64 -7.44 -30.81
N ASP A 684 15.87 -6.92 -30.94
CA ASP A 684 16.11 -5.65 -31.67
C ASP A 684 17.48 -5.66 -32.38
N LEU A 685 17.60 -6.50 -33.43
CA LEU A 685 18.83 -6.73 -34.22
C LEU A 685 19.36 -5.47 -34.94
N ASP A 686 18.52 -4.46 -35.15
CA ASP A 686 18.87 -3.25 -35.91
C ASP A 686 19.83 -2.31 -35.17
N ARG A 687 20.15 -2.57 -33.90
CA ARG A 687 20.87 -1.63 -33.04
C ARG A 687 22.39 -1.79 -32.94
N PHE A 688 23.15 -2.61 -33.69
CA PHE A 688 24.54 -2.87 -33.22
C PHE A 688 25.72 -2.93 -34.21
N LYS A 689 26.82 -2.26 -33.79
CA LYS A 689 28.18 -2.21 -34.38
C LYS A 689 29.24 -2.97 -33.58
N ILE A 690 28.91 -3.56 -32.41
CA ILE A 690 29.93 -4.10 -31.49
C ILE A 690 30.41 -5.50 -31.87
N TYR A 691 29.51 -6.38 -32.33
CA TYR A 691 29.95 -7.66 -32.88
C TYR A 691 30.75 -7.47 -34.18
N GLU A 692 30.49 -6.40 -34.97
CA GLU A 692 31.34 -6.04 -36.11
C GLU A 692 32.77 -5.68 -35.69
N LYS A 693 32.96 -5.16 -34.46
CA LYS A 693 34.29 -4.88 -33.90
C LYS A 693 34.95 -6.11 -33.29
N ILE A 694 34.19 -6.92 -32.54
CA ILE A 694 34.72 -8.05 -31.76
C ILE A 694 34.89 -9.30 -32.64
N LEU A 695 33.95 -9.54 -33.56
CA LEU A 695 33.94 -10.66 -34.50
C LEU A 695 33.45 -10.18 -35.89
N PRO A 696 34.27 -9.39 -36.62
CA PRO A 696 33.89 -8.80 -37.91
C PRO A 696 33.36 -9.82 -38.91
N GLU A 697 33.90 -11.05 -38.87
CA GLU A 697 33.50 -12.17 -39.71
C GLU A 697 32.00 -12.49 -39.63
N LEU A 698 31.34 -12.19 -38.50
CA LEU A 698 29.93 -12.46 -38.27
C LEU A 698 29.02 -11.54 -39.10
N ALA A 699 29.43 -10.30 -39.33
CA ALA A 699 28.64 -9.29 -40.03
C ALA A 699 28.37 -9.67 -41.50
N GLU A 700 29.25 -10.49 -42.08
CA GLU A 700 29.15 -10.95 -43.47
C GLU A 700 28.38 -12.28 -43.61
N LYS A 701 27.92 -12.90 -42.51
CA LYS A 701 27.24 -14.20 -42.55
C LYS A 701 25.74 -14.04 -42.70
N SER A 702 25.19 -14.74 -43.69
CA SER A 702 23.74 -14.84 -43.90
C SER A 702 23.01 -15.63 -42.79
N ASP A 703 23.75 -16.47 -42.06
CA ASP A 703 23.23 -17.22 -40.91
C ASP A 703 24.20 -17.08 -39.71
N PRO A 704 24.04 -16.02 -38.90
CA PRO A 704 24.86 -15.78 -37.72
C PRO A 704 24.78 -16.91 -36.69
N LYS A 705 23.62 -17.56 -36.55
CA LYS A 705 23.43 -18.64 -35.58
C LYS A 705 24.28 -19.85 -35.93
N SER A 706 24.24 -20.31 -37.19
CA SER A 706 25.04 -21.46 -37.62
C SER A 706 26.54 -21.19 -37.53
N PHE A 707 26.97 -19.98 -37.90
CA PHE A 707 28.37 -19.58 -37.76
C PHE A 707 28.85 -19.58 -36.31
N LEU A 708 28.04 -19.06 -35.38
CA LEU A 708 28.38 -19.08 -33.95
C LEU A 708 28.44 -20.50 -33.39
N PHE A 709 27.57 -21.40 -33.84
CA PHE A 709 27.63 -22.82 -33.49
C PHE A 709 28.95 -23.46 -33.96
N GLU A 710 29.35 -23.26 -35.21
CA GLU A 710 30.62 -23.76 -35.74
C GLU A 710 31.83 -23.18 -34.98
N LYS A 711 31.81 -21.87 -34.72
CA LYS A 711 32.88 -21.20 -33.96
C LYS A 711 32.97 -21.76 -32.53
N THR A 712 31.83 -21.99 -31.88
CA THR A 712 31.74 -22.60 -30.55
C THR A 712 32.31 -24.02 -30.54
N GLN A 713 31.98 -24.82 -31.56
CA GLN A 713 32.49 -26.18 -31.71
C GLN A 713 34.01 -26.22 -31.94
N SER A 714 34.57 -25.17 -32.55
CA SER A 714 36.01 -25.05 -32.82
C SER A 714 36.86 -24.65 -31.62
N ILE A 715 36.26 -24.29 -30.48
CA ILE A 715 36.99 -23.91 -29.26
C ILE A 715 37.77 -25.11 -28.74
N SER A 716 39.10 -25.01 -28.72
CA SER A 716 40.02 -26.10 -28.33
C SER A 716 40.01 -26.37 -26.83
N ASN A 717 39.83 -25.32 -26.02
CA ASN A 717 39.77 -25.43 -24.57
C ASN A 717 38.38 -25.91 -24.13
N SER A 718 38.31 -27.12 -23.58
CA SER A 718 37.07 -27.76 -23.10
C SER A 718 36.28 -26.91 -22.10
N TYR A 719 36.94 -26.07 -21.29
CA TYR A 719 36.28 -25.18 -20.34
C TYR A 719 35.50 -24.08 -21.08
N TYR A 720 36.16 -23.36 -21.99
CA TYR A 720 35.53 -22.30 -22.77
C TYR A 720 34.48 -22.85 -23.74
N LYS A 721 34.75 -24.02 -24.35
CA LYS A 721 33.79 -24.72 -25.21
C LYS A 721 32.53 -25.09 -24.44
N SER A 722 32.67 -25.63 -23.24
CA SER A 722 31.53 -25.97 -22.39
C SER A 722 30.64 -24.76 -22.09
N ARG A 723 31.25 -23.63 -21.71
CA ARG A 723 30.52 -22.40 -21.39
C ARG A 723 29.80 -21.82 -22.61
N ALA A 724 30.47 -21.79 -23.76
CA ALA A 724 29.86 -21.32 -25.00
C ALA A 724 28.71 -22.22 -25.46
N LEU A 725 28.80 -23.54 -25.30
CA LEU A 725 27.70 -24.46 -25.59
C LEU A 725 26.50 -24.28 -24.65
N TYR A 726 26.74 -24.00 -23.36
CA TYR A 726 25.68 -23.70 -22.40
C TYR A 726 24.89 -22.46 -22.84
N GLN A 727 25.58 -21.36 -23.11
CA GLN A 727 24.98 -20.11 -23.59
C GLN A 727 24.28 -20.29 -24.94
N LEU A 728 24.89 -21.03 -25.88
CA LEU A 728 24.29 -21.34 -27.18
C LEU A 728 22.98 -22.12 -27.06
N ALA A 729 22.82 -22.94 -26.02
CA ALA A 729 21.62 -23.74 -25.81
C ALA A 729 20.37 -22.89 -25.57
N GLU A 730 20.52 -21.70 -24.97
CA GLU A 730 19.41 -20.76 -24.78
C GLU A 730 18.88 -20.16 -26.10
N PHE A 731 19.66 -20.23 -27.19
CA PHE A 731 19.31 -19.68 -28.51
C PHE A 731 18.81 -20.68 -29.54
N TYR A 732 18.89 -21.96 -29.19
CA TYR A 732 18.62 -23.09 -30.09
C TYR A 732 17.51 -23.96 -29.49
N ASP A 733 16.25 -23.51 -29.59
CA ASP A 733 15.09 -24.26 -29.08
C ASP A 733 15.11 -25.74 -29.47
N GLU A 734 15.44 -26.02 -30.74
CA GLU A 734 15.47 -27.38 -31.31
C GLU A 734 16.64 -28.26 -30.80
N ARG A 735 17.74 -27.66 -30.32
CA ARG A 735 18.97 -28.38 -29.92
C ARG A 735 19.46 -28.06 -28.52
N SER A 736 18.70 -27.30 -27.74
CA SER A 736 19.03 -26.83 -26.41
C SER A 736 19.48 -27.98 -25.50
N TYR A 737 18.73 -29.08 -25.51
CA TYR A 737 19.05 -30.27 -24.70
C TYR A 737 20.36 -30.95 -25.09
N GLU A 738 20.64 -31.09 -26.39
CA GLU A 738 21.90 -31.68 -26.88
C GLU A 738 23.10 -30.83 -26.47
N LEU A 739 22.98 -29.51 -26.66
CA LEU A 739 24.00 -28.52 -26.33
C LEU A 739 24.27 -28.46 -24.82
N LEU A 740 23.22 -28.45 -23.99
CA LEU A 740 23.35 -28.52 -22.53
C LEU A 740 24.01 -29.83 -22.11
N ASN A 741 23.64 -30.96 -22.68
CA ASN A 741 24.24 -32.25 -22.35
C ASN A 741 25.72 -32.33 -22.75
N GLU A 742 26.10 -31.77 -23.89
CA GLU A 742 27.50 -31.65 -24.32
C GLU A 742 28.29 -30.73 -23.37
N SER A 743 27.73 -29.57 -23.04
CA SER A 743 28.28 -28.65 -22.04
C SER A 743 28.51 -29.35 -20.70
N PHE A 744 27.50 -30.02 -20.14
CA PHE A 744 27.64 -30.77 -18.88
C PHE A 744 28.72 -31.84 -18.92
N THR A 745 28.84 -32.54 -20.04
CA THR A 745 29.86 -33.57 -20.23
C THR A 745 31.27 -32.97 -20.23
N LEU A 746 31.45 -31.82 -20.89
CA LEU A 746 32.72 -31.10 -20.92
C LEU A 746 33.07 -30.50 -19.56
N THR A 747 32.10 -29.91 -18.85
CA THR A 747 32.29 -29.37 -17.49
C THR A 747 32.77 -30.45 -16.53
N LYS A 748 32.12 -31.62 -16.52
CA LYS A 748 32.54 -32.77 -15.70
C LYS A 748 33.97 -33.23 -16.00
N LYS A 749 34.41 -33.15 -17.26
CA LYS A 749 35.78 -33.49 -17.66
C LYS A 749 36.80 -32.44 -17.20
N CYS A 750 36.42 -31.17 -17.15
CA CYS A 750 37.30 -30.07 -16.75
C CYS A 750 37.45 -29.95 -15.23
N SER A 751 36.42 -30.34 -14.46
CA SER A 751 36.44 -30.32 -13.00
C SER A 751 37.11 -31.58 -12.45
N THR A 752 38.42 -31.55 -12.20
CA THR A 752 39.15 -32.66 -11.57
C THR A 752 38.89 -32.81 -10.05
N GLY A 753 37.78 -32.30 -9.53
CA GLY A 753 37.40 -32.36 -8.11
C GLY A 753 35.88 -32.38 -7.92
N ASN A 754 35.42 -33.13 -6.92
CA ASN A 754 34.00 -33.42 -6.59
C ASN A 754 33.05 -32.25 -6.88
N PHE A 755 32.24 -32.41 -7.92
CA PHE A 755 31.09 -31.55 -8.19
C PHE A 755 29.91 -32.04 -7.33
N GLU A 756 29.45 -31.21 -6.39
CA GLU A 756 28.07 -31.32 -5.89
C GLU A 756 27.18 -30.52 -6.84
N VAL A 757 26.47 -31.21 -7.73
CA VAL A 757 25.36 -30.59 -8.45
C VAL A 757 24.23 -30.44 -7.43
N SER A 758 23.93 -29.22 -6.99
CA SER A 758 22.75 -28.97 -6.18
C SER A 758 21.52 -29.43 -6.96
N ASN A 759 20.69 -30.28 -6.35
CA ASN A 759 19.57 -31.01 -6.97
C ASN A 759 18.46 -30.14 -7.63
N PHE A 760 18.59 -28.81 -7.67
CA PHE A 760 17.58 -27.89 -8.18
C PHE A 760 17.36 -27.97 -9.70
N GLY A 761 18.37 -28.39 -10.49
CA GLY A 761 18.25 -28.50 -11.95
C GLY A 761 17.31 -29.60 -12.47
N LYS A 762 16.76 -30.46 -11.60
CA LYS A 762 15.77 -31.48 -11.99
C LYS A 762 14.32 -30.99 -11.94
N ASP A 763 14.01 -29.99 -11.13
CA ASP A 763 12.63 -29.56 -10.91
C ASP A 763 12.13 -28.57 -11.99
N PHE A 764 13.04 -27.89 -12.70
CA PHE A 764 12.67 -26.99 -13.80
C PHE A 764 12.32 -27.72 -15.12
N LEU A 765 12.84 -28.95 -15.30
CA LEU A 765 12.51 -29.80 -16.45
C LEU A 765 11.04 -30.24 -16.47
N TYR A 766 10.29 -30.03 -15.38
CA TYR A 766 8.85 -30.29 -15.30
C TYR A 766 7.96 -29.05 -15.51
N CYS A 767 8.51 -27.83 -15.54
CA CYS A 767 7.71 -26.59 -15.65
C CYS A 767 7.79 -25.89 -17.02
N SER A 768 8.59 -26.41 -17.97
CA SER A 768 8.64 -25.95 -19.36
C SER A 768 7.96 -26.91 -20.36
N LEU A 769 7.23 -27.91 -19.85
CA LEU A 769 6.16 -28.67 -20.52
C LEU A 769 4.81 -28.20 -19.97
#